data_AF-A0A4S3MAB1-F1
#
_entry.id   AF-A0A4S3MAB1-F1
#
_cell.length_a   1.000
_cell.length_b   1.000
_cell.length_c   1.000
_cell.angle_alpha   90.00
_cell.angle_beta   90.00
_cell.angle_gamma   90.00
#
_symmetry.space_group_name_H-M   'P 1'
#
loop_
_entity.id
_entity.type
_entity.pdbx_description
1 polymer ?
#
loop_
_entity_poly.entity_id
_entity_poly.type
_entity_poly.pdbx_seq_one_letter_code
_entity_poly.pdbx_strand_id
1 'polypeptide(L)'
;MTRFAAPISEQIWDMKYRLKEADGTPVDRTVEDTWRRIARSLAQVEKEPEVWEAKFFSALEDFKYLPAGRITAGAGTGRKVTLFNCFVMGTIPDSMGGIFDMLKEAALTMQQGGGIGYDFSTIRPKGAPVAGVAADASGPLSFMDVWDAMCRTIMSAGSRRGAMMATMRCDHPDIEQFITAKSDSARLRMFNLSVLVTDPFMEAVKADGPWDLQYGGKIYHTLQARDLWNKIMKSTYDFAEPGVIFIDRINKANNLSYVETIAATNPCGEQPLPPYGACLLGSINLARLVKNPFDKDAGIDMAALDDLVRTAVRMMDNVVDASNFPLPQQAEEAQNKRRIGLGVTGLADALLMVGLEYGTDAAAAKAEEWLKLIARASYLASVDLAKEKGAFPLFDAEKYLASGNMIQMDDDVREAIRSHGIRNALLTSIAPTGTISLYAGNVSSGIEPVFAYAYTRKVLQKDGSRTEEEVVDYAVQMWRDKFGDAPLPGYFVNAQTLAPLAHVKMQAAAQKWVDSSISKTINCPEDISFEAFKDVYMSAFESGCKGCTTYRPNDVTGSVLSVSESSEKAPEADTGAEVIYMAEPLDRPQALEGHTYKLRWPDSEHAIYLTINDILINGHRRPFEVFINSKNMEHYAWTLALTRMISAVFRRGGDVSFVVEELKAVFDPRGGAWMQGKYIPSILAAIGGVIEQHLIRIGFIEGEGMGLKSDPQKQVVNLDNAPRGKACPSCGQFDMRMVEGCMTCGSCGHSKCG
;
A
#
# COMPACT_ATOMS: atom_id res chain seq x y z
N MET A 1 37.10 3.98 -5.72
CA MET A 1 36.22 5.16 -5.54
C MET A 1 34.80 4.66 -5.52
N THR A 2 33.95 5.23 -4.66
CA THR A 2 32.53 4.85 -4.59
C THR A 2 31.82 5.20 -5.91
N ARG A 3 30.84 4.39 -6.32
CA ARG A 3 29.98 4.65 -7.49
C ARG A 3 28.80 5.56 -7.17
N PHE A 4 28.56 5.82 -5.89
CA PHE A 4 27.42 6.58 -5.43
C PHE A 4 27.71 8.08 -5.49
N ALA A 5 26.76 8.84 -6.03
CA ALA A 5 26.85 10.30 -6.08
C ALA A 5 26.60 10.96 -4.72
N ALA A 6 25.94 10.26 -3.79
CA ALA A 6 25.64 10.75 -2.45
C ALA A 6 25.80 9.65 -1.38
N PRO A 7 26.27 9.96 -0.16
CA PRO A 7 26.40 8.99 0.93
C PRO A 7 25.10 8.24 1.27
N ILE A 8 23.97 8.96 1.26
CA ILE A 8 22.64 8.37 1.51
C ILE A 8 22.28 7.28 0.50
N SER A 9 22.75 7.39 -0.75
CA SER A 9 22.51 6.38 -1.78
C SER A 9 23.23 5.06 -1.44
N GLU A 10 24.46 5.15 -0.95
CA GLU A 10 25.24 3.99 -0.49
C GLU A 10 24.59 3.36 0.75
N GLN A 11 24.12 4.16 1.69
CA GLN A 11 23.41 3.66 2.88
C GLN A 11 22.12 2.93 2.52
N ILE A 12 21.33 3.48 1.57
CA ILE A 12 20.12 2.83 1.09
C ILE A 12 20.44 1.51 0.41
N TRP A 13 21.49 1.46 -0.41
CA TRP A 13 21.96 0.21 -1.00
C TRP A 13 22.34 -0.81 0.07
N ASP A 14 23.21 -0.45 1.03
CA ASP A 14 23.67 -1.35 2.08
C ASP A 14 22.51 -1.87 2.95
N MET A 15 21.54 -1.01 3.26
CA MET A 15 20.40 -1.35 4.11
C MET A 15 19.32 -2.17 3.37
N LYS A 16 19.03 -1.86 2.10
CA LYS A 16 17.84 -2.39 1.42
C LYS A 16 18.12 -3.36 0.27
N TYR A 17 19.30 -3.29 -0.35
CA TYR A 17 19.56 -3.95 -1.64
C TYR A 17 20.78 -4.85 -1.66
N ARG A 18 21.77 -4.57 -0.80
CA ARG A 18 22.98 -5.37 -0.66
C ARG A 18 22.63 -6.74 -0.09
N LEU A 19 22.94 -7.79 -0.85
CA LEU A 19 22.78 -9.15 -0.35
C LEU A 19 23.77 -9.40 0.79
N LYS A 20 23.24 -9.86 1.92
CA LYS A 20 23.97 -10.23 3.12
C LYS A 20 23.54 -11.62 3.57
N GLU A 21 24.48 -12.34 4.16
CA GLU A 21 24.22 -13.57 4.91
C GLU A 21 23.38 -13.28 6.16
N ALA A 22 22.90 -14.34 6.82
CA ALA A 22 22.05 -14.22 8.00
C ALA A 22 22.75 -13.51 9.18
N ASP A 23 24.08 -13.59 9.26
CA ASP A 23 24.90 -12.90 10.27
C ASP A 23 25.25 -11.45 9.91
N GLY A 24 24.74 -10.95 8.77
CA GLY A 24 25.00 -9.60 8.26
C GLY A 24 26.25 -9.47 7.40
N THR A 25 27.00 -10.55 7.17
CA THR A 25 28.19 -10.55 6.31
C THR A 25 27.80 -10.22 4.86
N PRO A 26 28.40 -9.20 4.22
CA PRO A 26 28.10 -8.87 2.83
C PRO A 26 28.50 -9.96 1.84
N VAL A 27 27.52 -10.41 1.05
CA VAL A 27 27.75 -11.26 -0.14
C VAL A 27 28.06 -10.38 -1.35
N ASP A 28 27.20 -9.40 -1.62
CA ASP A 28 27.49 -8.36 -2.59
C ASP A 28 28.51 -7.41 -1.96
N ARG A 29 29.75 -7.37 -2.45
CA ARG A 29 30.79 -6.51 -1.87
C ARG A 29 30.68 -5.07 -2.38
N THR A 30 30.24 -4.93 -3.62
CA THR A 30 30.07 -3.67 -4.36
C THR A 30 28.69 -3.59 -5.00
N VAL A 31 28.26 -2.39 -5.43
CA VAL A 31 27.00 -2.24 -6.15
C VAL A 31 27.04 -2.95 -7.50
N GLU A 32 28.22 -3.05 -8.12
CA GLU A 32 28.45 -3.84 -9.32
C GLU A 32 28.20 -5.33 -9.10
N ASP A 33 28.49 -5.88 -7.92
CA ASP A 33 28.15 -7.26 -7.58
C ASP A 33 26.62 -7.44 -7.54
N THR A 34 25.89 -6.47 -6.97
CA THR A 34 24.42 -6.43 -7.01
C THR A 34 23.90 -6.39 -8.45
N TRP A 35 24.44 -5.53 -9.31
CA TRP A 35 24.05 -5.46 -10.72
C TRP A 35 24.33 -6.77 -11.46
N ARG A 36 25.50 -7.36 -11.24
CA ARG A 36 25.88 -8.64 -11.86
C ARG A 36 25.00 -9.79 -11.40
N ARG A 37 24.64 -9.85 -10.12
CA ARG A 37 23.69 -10.82 -9.57
C ARG A 37 22.33 -10.72 -10.27
N ILE A 38 21.80 -9.50 -10.41
CA ILE A 38 20.52 -9.27 -11.08
C ILE A 38 20.62 -9.67 -12.55
N ALA A 39 21.64 -9.18 -13.27
CA ALA A 39 21.86 -9.46 -14.69
C ALA A 39 21.97 -10.98 -14.96
N ARG A 40 22.79 -11.69 -14.19
CA ARG A 40 22.94 -13.15 -14.29
C ARG A 40 21.63 -13.87 -14.04
N SER A 41 20.93 -13.52 -12.96
CA SER A 41 19.66 -14.19 -12.60
C SER A 41 18.61 -14.05 -13.69
N LEU A 42 18.50 -12.88 -14.33
CA LEU A 42 17.51 -12.64 -15.39
C LEU A 42 17.96 -13.20 -16.75
N ALA A 43 19.27 -13.32 -16.98
CA ALA A 43 19.81 -13.91 -18.20
C ALA A 43 19.65 -15.43 -18.23
N GLN A 44 19.49 -16.10 -17.08
CA GLN A 44 19.25 -17.56 -17.02
C GLN A 44 17.96 -18.02 -17.74
N VAL A 45 17.03 -17.10 -17.99
CA VAL A 45 15.79 -17.37 -18.77
C VAL A 45 16.09 -17.46 -20.27
N GLU A 46 17.21 -16.89 -20.73
CA GLU A 46 17.57 -16.80 -22.14
C GLU A 46 18.25 -18.07 -22.66
N LYS A 47 18.17 -18.29 -23.98
CA LYS A 47 18.89 -19.39 -24.64
C LYS A 47 20.41 -19.21 -24.63
N GLU A 48 20.88 -17.95 -24.63
CA GLU A 48 22.30 -17.57 -24.57
C GLU A 48 22.55 -16.66 -23.35
N PRO A 49 22.59 -17.22 -22.13
CA PRO A 49 22.69 -16.43 -20.90
C PRO A 49 23.92 -15.52 -20.84
N GLU A 50 25.06 -15.95 -21.37
CA GLU A 50 26.32 -15.19 -21.30
C GLU A 50 26.24 -13.89 -22.11
N VAL A 51 25.57 -13.90 -23.26
CA VAL A 51 25.38 -12.72 -24.11
C VAL A 51 24.45 -11.72 -23.43
N TRP A 52 23.36 -12.21 -22.84
CA TRP A 52 22.37 -11.36 -22.19
C TRP A 52 22.82 -10.86 -20.81
N GLU A 53 23.60 -11.63 -20.03
CA GLU A 53 24.19 -11.16 -18.77
C GLU A 53 25.01 -9.88 -18.99
N ALA A 54 25.84 -9.85 -20.05
CA ALA A 54 26.65 -8.67 -20.38
C ALA A 54 25.78 -7.45 -20.75
N LYS A 55 24.75 -7.64 -21.59
CA LYS A 55 23.83 -6.55 -21.99
C LYS A 55 23.03 -6.02 -20.80
N PHE A 56 22.49 -6.92 -19.97
CA PHE A 56 21.73 -6.57 -18.79
C PHE A 56 22.60 -5.85 -17.75
N PHE A 57 23.84 -6.30 -17.55
CA PHE A 57 24.78 -5.58 -16.69
C PHE A 57 25.02 -4.15 -17.19
N SER A 58 25.26 -3.97 -18.49
CA SER A 58 25.50 -2.65 -19.08
C SER A 58 24.30 -1.70 -18.95
N ALA A 59 23.07 -2.23 -18.99
CA ALA A 59 21.86 -1.45 -18.75
C ALA A 59 21.74 -0.96 -17.29
N LEU A 60 22.11 -1.80 -16.32
CA LEU A 60 22.10 -1.46 -14.89
C LEU A 60 23.23 -0.53 -14.49
N GLU A 61 24.38 -0.64 -15.16
CA GLU A 61 25.57 0.13 -14.89
C GLU A 61 25.29 1.64 -14.88
N ASP A 62 25.92 2.34 -13.95
CA ASP A 62 25.79 3.79 -13.77
C ASP A 62 24.37 4.26 -13.45
N PHE A 63 23.50 3.34 -12.98
CA PHE A 63 22.11 3.63 -12.62
C PHE A 63 21.24 4.07 -13.82
N LYS A 64 21.61 3.69 -15.05
CA LYS A 64 20.88 4.05 -16.28
C LYS A 64 19.48 3.44 -16.31
N TYR A 65 19.36 2.14 -16.05
CA TYR A 65 18.10 1.44 -15.81
C TYR A 65 18.04 0.96 -14.36
N LEU A 66 16.91 1.24 -13.71
CA LEU A 66 16.63 0.88 -12.32
C LEU A 66 15.45 -0.10 -12.27
N PRO A 67 15.71 -1.40 -12.08
CA PRO A 67 14.67 -2.33 -11.69
C PRO A 67 14.04 -1.88 -10.38
N ALA A 68 12.75 -2.12 -10.20
CA ALA A 68 12.10 -1.77 -8.95
C ALA A 68 12.68 -2.57 -7.77
N GLY A 69 12.54 -2.03 -6.57
CA GLY A 69 13.25 -2.53 -5.39
C GLY A 69 13.04 -4.01 -5.05
N ARG A 70 11.92 -4.63 -5.46
CA ARG A 70 11.68 -6.08 -5.29
C ARG A 70 12.59 -6.92 -6.18
N ILE A 71 12.79 -6.48 -7.43
CA ILE A 71 13.74 -7.08 -8.36
C ILE A 71 15.17 -6.92 -7.83
N THR A 72 15.55 -5.69 -7.42
CA THR A 72 16.90 -5.39 -6.91
C THR A 72 17.26 -6.24 -5.68
N ALA A 73 16.33 -6.33 -4.72
CA ALA A 73 16.52 -7.06 -3.47
C ALA A 73 16.35 -8.59 -3.60
N GLY A 74 15.61 -9.07 -4.60
CA GLY A 74 15.19 -10.46 -4.70
C GLY A 74 15.92 -11.30 -5.76
N ALA A 75 16.22 -10.74 -6.93
CA ALA A 75 16.74 -11.49 -8.07
C ALA A 75 18.10 -12.14 -7.74
N GLY A 76 18.28 -13.43 -8.05
CA GLY A 76 19.54 -14.14 -7.82
C GLY A 76 19.93 -14.36 -6.35
N THR A 77 19.02 -14.13 -5.39
CA THR A 77 19.31 -14.32 -3.95
C THR A 77 19.01 -15.73 -3.44
N GLY A 78 18.34 -16.57 -4.24
CA GLY A 78 17.84 -17.89 -3.81
C GLY A 78 16.67 -17.85 -2.82
N ARG A 79 16.22 -16.67 -2.40
CA ARG A 79 15.09 -16.49 -1.48
C ARG A 79 13.76 -16.76 -2.20
N LYS A 80 12.81 -17.41 -1.53
CA LYS A 80 11.44 -17.62 -2.03
C LYS A 80 10.59 -16.35 -1.85
N VAL A 81 10.82 -15.38 -2.72
CA VAL A 81 10.08 -14.11 -2.76
C VAL A 81 9.56 -13.85 -4.17
N THR A 82 8.52 -13.01 -4.26
CA THR A 82 8.08 -12.45 -5.54
C THR A 82 8.96 -11.28 -5.95
N LEU A 83 9.21 -11.15 -7.25
CA LEU A 83 9.91 -10.01 -7.84
C LEU A 83 8.93 -8.91 -8.29
N PHE A 84 7.62 -9.13 -8.13
CA PHE A 84 6.56 -8.20 -8.46
C PHE A 84 6.30 -7.22 -7.31
N ASN A 85 5.94 -5.99 -7.66
CA ASN A 85 5.72 -4.91 -6.69
C ASN A 85 4.25 -4.71 -6.37
N CYS A 86 3.39 -4.85 -7.38
CA CYS A 86 2.04 -4.31 -7.39
C CYS A 86 1.03 -5.41 -7.70
N PHE A 87 -0.03 -5.49 -6.89
CA PHE A 87 -1.09 -6.46 -7.02
C PHE A 87 -2.46 -5.80 -6.82
N VAL A 88 -3.49 -6.35 -7.47
CA VAL A 88 -4.89 -6.18 -7.09
C VAL A 88 -5.46 -7.56 -6.78
N MET A 89 -6.17 -7.71 -5.66
CA MET A 89 -6.70 -9.01 -5.26
C MET A 89 -7.92 -9.41 -6.09
N GLY A 90 -8.32 -10.68 -5.94
CA GLY A 90 -9.58 -11.17 -6.50
C GLY A 90 -10.79 -10.32 -6.08
N THR A 91 -11.84 -10.40 -6.88
CA THR A 91 -13.14 -9.78 -6.55
C THR A 91 -13.66 -10.33 -5.24
N ILE A 92 -14.01 -9.46 -4.29
CA ILE A 92 -14.47 -9.88 -2.97
C ILE A 92 -15.90 -10.44 -3.09
N PRO A 93 -16.13 -11.74 -2.86
CA PRO A 93 -17.48 -12.27 -2.88
C PRO A 93 -18.26 -11.77 -1.67
N ASP A 94 -19.50 -11.31 -1.88
CA ASP A 94 -20.39 -10.75 -0.85
C ASP A 94 -20.98 -11.84 0.07
N SER A 95 -20.10 -12.56 0.76
CA SER A 95 -20.41 -13.63 1.71
C SER A 95 -19.31 -13.71 2.77
N MET A 96 -19.64 -14.20 3.96
CA MET A 96 -18.66 -14.29 5.04
C MET A 96 -17.44 -15.16 4.67
N GLY A 97 -17.68 -16.32 4.04
CA GLY A 97 -16.60 -17.20 3.57
C GLY A 97 -15.71 -16.50 2.55
N GLY A 98 -16.31 -15.90 1.52
CA GLY A 98 -15.56 -15.19 0.47
C GLY A 98 -14.75 -14.01 1.00
N ILE A 99 -15.29 -13.24 1.93
CA ILE A 99 -14.58 -12.13 2.58
C ILE A 99 -13.33 -12.65 3.31
N PHE A 100 -13.47 -13.68 4.15
CA PHE A 100 -12.34 -14.20 4.92
C PHE A 100 -11.33 -14.98 4.06
N ASP A 101 -11.76 -15.60 2.96
CA ASP A 101 -10.85 -16.20 1.97
C ASP A 101 -9.99 -15.11 1.28
N MET A 102 -10.60 -13.99 0.89
CA MET A 102 -9.84 -12.85 0.32
C MET A 102 -8.88 -12.22 1.33
N LEU A 103 -9.26 -12.15 2.62
CA LEU A 103 -8.39 -11.68 3.69
C LEU A 103 -7.16 -12.60 3.85
N LYS A 104 -7.36 -13.91 3.80
CA LYS A 104 -6.27 -14.90 3.83
C LYS A 104 -5.32 -14.73 2.63
N GLU A 105 -5.87 -14.59 1.43
CA GLU A 105 -5.09 -14.40 0.20
C GLU A 105 -4.27 -13.09 0.23
N ALA A 106 -4.85 -12.02 0.77
CA ALA A 106 -4.18 -10.76 1.02
C ALA A 106 -2.97 -10.92 1.95
N ALA A 107 -3.14 -11.65 3.06
CA ALA A 107 -2.08 -11.91 4.02
C ALA A 107 -0.87 -12.64 3.38
N LEU A 108 -1.14 -13.68 2.58
CA LEU A 108 -0.11 -14.44 1.87
C LEU A 108 0.65 -13.59 0.85
N THR A 109 -0.07 -12.73 0.12
CA THR A 109 0.54 -11.84 -0.88
C THR A 109 1.41 -10.76 -0.21
N MET A 110 0.96 -10.15 0.89
CA MET A 110 1.74 -9.16 1.64
C MET A 110 2.98 -9.75 2.31
N GLN A 111 2.89 -11.01 2.77
CA GLN A 111 4.04 -11.70 3.36
C GLN A 111 5.23 -11.74 2.39
N GLN A 112 4.98 -11.99 1.11
CA GLN A 112 6.03 -11.95 0.07
C GLN A 112 6.38 -10.53 -0.39
N GLY A 113 5.52 -9.56 -0.07
CA GLY A 113 5.82 -8.14 -0.16
C GLY A 113 5.23 -7.37 -1.32
N GLY A 114 4.16 -7.89 -1.92
CA GLY A 114 3.32 -7.10 -2.79
C GLY A 114 2.60 -5.98 -2.05
N GLY A 115 2.57 -4.79 -2.64
CA GLY A 115 1.57 -3.77 -2.31
C GLY A 115 0.25 -4.13 -3.00
N ILE A 116 -0.87 -4.01 -2.28
CA ILE A 116 -2.13 -4.65 -2.71
C ILE A 116 -3.28 -3.66 -2.82
N GLY A 117 -4.07 -3.77 -3.90
CA GLY A 117 -5.33 -3.06 -4.09
C GLY A 117 -6.59 -3.91 -3.97
N TYR A 118 -7.71 -3.26 -3.63
CA TYR A 118 -9.03 -3.87 -3.49
C TYR A 118 -10.13 -2.96 -4.05
N ASP A 119 -11.16 -3.57 -4.63
CA ASP A 119 -12.47 -2.95 -4.82
C ASP A 119 -13.42 -3.44 -3.72
N PHE A 120 -13.86 -2.53 -2.86
CA PHE A 120 -14.82 -2.83 -1.78
C PHE A 120 -16.28 -2.60 -2.21
N SER A 121 -16.52 -2.17 -3.45
CA SER A 121 -17.87 -1.90 -3.98
C SER A 121 -18.73 -3.15 -4.15
N THR A 122 -18.12 -4.34 -4.08
CA THR A 122 -18.82 -5.62 -4.22
C THR A 122 -19.45 -6.12 -2.92
N ILE A 123 -19.18 -5.48 -1.78
CA ILE A 123 -19.78 -5.85 -0.49
C ILE A 123 -21.05 -5.03 -0.29
N ARG A 124 -22.14 -5.69 0.14
CA ARG A 124 -23.43 -5.01 0.35
C ARG A 124 -23.33 -3.87 1.36
N PRO A 125 -24.14 -2.81 1.20
CA PRO A 125 -24.09 -1.67 2.08
C PRO A 125 -24.59 -1.99 3.48
N LYS A 126 -24.20 -1.17 4.45
CA LYS A 126 -24.67 -1.24 5.83
C LYS A 126 -26.20 -1.19 5.88
N GLY A 127 -26.81 -2.04 6.72
CA GLY A 127 -28.27 -2.15 6.82
C GLY A 127 -28.93 -2.99 5.72
N ALA A 128 -28.18 -3.51 4.74
CA ALA A 128 -28.73 -4.45 3.77
C ALA A 128 -29.06 -5.80 4.43
N PRO A 129 -30.16 -6.48 4.04
CA PRO A 129 -30.57 -7.72 4.66
C PRO A 129 -29.55 -8.86 4.41
N VAL A 130 -29.28 -9.66 5.44
CA VAL A 130 -28.49 -10.89 5.34
C VAL A 130 -29.43 -12.10 5.34
N ALA A 131 -29.63 -12.69 4.16
CA ALA A 131 -30.48 -13.86 3.99
C ALA A 131 -30.00 -15.02 4.88
N GLY A 132 -30.94 -15.66 5.60
CA GLY A 132 -30.68 -16.81 6.46
C GLY A 132 -30.34 -16.51 7.92
N VAL A 133 -29.99 -15.26 8.27
CA VAL A 133 -29.62 -14.88 9.65
C VAL A 133 -30.56 -13.83 10.25
N ALA A 134 -31.48 -13.27 9.45
CA ALA A 134 -32.43 -12.22 9.88
C ALA A 134 -31.74 -11.03 10.57
N ALA A 135 -30.55 -10.67 10.07
CA ALA A 135 -29.73 -9.58 10.58
C ALA A 135 -29.38 -8.60 9.46
N ASP A 136 -28.96 -7.40 9.87
CA ASP A 136 -28.50 -6.35 8.98
C ASP A 136 -26.99 -6.46 8.74
N ALA A 137 -26.55 -6.16 7.52
CA ALA A 137 -25.14 -6.16 7.16
C ALA A 137 -24.39 -4.99 7.82
N SER A 138 -23.14 -5.23 8.21
CA SER A 138 -22.26 -4.20 8.78
C SER A 138 -21.74 -3.19 7.75
N GLY A 139 -21.77 -3.53 6.46
CA GLY A 139 -21.23 -2.73 5.36
C GLY A 139 -19.72 -2.97 5.11
N PRO A 140 -19.20 -2.50 3.96
CA PRO A 140 -17.79 -2.68 3.55
C PRO A 140 -16.78 -2.13 4.56
N LEU A 141 -17.03 -0.95 5.13
CA LEU A 141 -16.05 -0.27 5.98
C LEU A 141 -15.72 -1.07 7.25
N SER A 142 -16.69 -1.77 7.84
CA SER A 142 -16.43 -2.64 8.99
C SER A 142 -15.50 -3.81 8.64
N PHE A 143 -15.59 -4.34 7.42
CA PHE A 143 -14.64 -5.35 6.95
C PHE A 143 -13.28 -4.74 6.60
N MET A 144 -13.24 -3.52 6.07
CA MET A 144 -11.98 -2.81 5.84
C MET A 144 -11.17 -2.65 7.14
N ASP A 145 -11.82 -2.44 8.29
CA ASP A 145 -11.16 -2.39 9.60
C ASP A 145 -10.42 -3.71 9.93
N VAL A 146 -10.94 -4.86 9.47
CA VAL A 146 -10.29 -6.18 9.61
C VAL A 146 -9.03 -6.28 8.74
N TRP A 147 -9.08 -5.80 7.49
CA TRP A 147 -7.89 -5.74 6.63
C TRP A 147 -6.82 -4.81 7.20
N ASP A 148 -7.24 -3.65 7.70
CA ASP A 148 -6.36 -2.66 8.31
C ASP A 148 -5.64 -3.25 9.54
N ALA A 149 -6.36 -3.97 10.40
CA ALA A 149 -5.78 -4.72 11.51
C ALA A 149 -4.82 -5.81 11.04
N MET A 150 -5.19 -6.61 10.03
CA MET A 150 -4.32 -7.64 9.46
C MET A 150 -3.01 -7.04 8.93
N CYS A 151 -3.09 -5.93 8.18
CA CYS A 151 -1.91 -5.30 7.58
C CYS A 151 -0.93 -4.75 8.63
N ARG A 152 -1.44 -4.25 9.77
CA ARG A 152 -0.59 -3.86 10.91
C ARG A 152 0.25 -5.01 11.46
N THR A 153 -0.27 -6.24 11.42
CA THR A 153 0.40 -7.41 12.02
C THR A 153 1.44 -8.06 11.10
N ILE A 154 1.29 -7.93 9.78
CA ILE A 154 2.13 -8.60 8.80
C ILE A 154 3.33 -7.72 8.45
N MET A 155 4.53 -8.18 8.83
CA MET A 155 5.77 -7.63 8.29
C MET A 155 6.03 -8.25 6.93
N SER A 156 6.16 -7.41 5.90
CA SER A 156 6.55 -7.85 4.57
C SER A 156 8.03 -8.27 4.57
N ALA A 157 8.39 -9.28 3.76
CA ALA A 157 9.77 -9.64 3.50
C ALA A 157 10.64 -8.40 3.20
N GLY A 158 11.72 -8.20 3.95
CA GLY A 158 12.64 -7.06 3.80
C GLY A 158 12.29 -5.82 4.64
N SER A 159 11.74 -5.99 5.84
CA SER A 159 11.57 -4.94 6.86
C SER A 159 10.65 -3.77 6.46
N ARG A 160 9.69 -3.98 5.54
CA ARG A 160 8.68 -2.98 5.16
C ARG A 160 7.32 -3.30 5.79
N ARG A 161 6.58 -2.28 6.22
CA ARG A 161 5.15 -2.42 6.53
C ARG A 161 4.38 -2.65 5.23
N GLY A 162 3.29 -3.42 5.29
CA GLY A 162 2.37 -3.56 4.16
C GLY A 162 1.75 -2.21 3.78
N ALA A 163 1.39 -2.06 2.52
CA ALA A 163 0.66 -0.90 2.01
C ALA A 163 -0.52 -1.40 1.17
N MET A 164 -1.69 -0.80 1.35
CA MET A 164 -2.91 -1.19 0.66
C MET A 164 -3.57 -0.01 -0.04
N MET A 165 -4.35 -0.29 -1.08
CA MET A 165 -5.31 0.63 -1.70
C MET A 165 -6.72 0.06 -1.51
N ALA A 166 -7.65 0.86 -1.00
CA ALA A 166 -9.07 0.55 -1.06
C ALA A 166 -9.76 1.51 -2.02
N THR A 167 -10.56 0.95 -2.92
CA THR A 167 -11.38 1.71 -3.85
C THR A 167 -12.85 1.45 -3.62
N MET A 168 -13.68 2.47 -3.88
CA MET A 168 -15.13 2.38 -3.83
C MET A 168 -15.74 3.21 -4.96
N ARG A 169 -16.74 2.65 -5.65
CA ARG A 169 -17.50 3.36 -6.69
C ARG A 169 -18.29 4.52 -6.12
N CYS A 170 -18.33 5.62 -6.89
CA CYS A 170 -19.11 6.82 -6.56
C CYS A 170 -20.62 6.60 -6.44
N ASP A 171 -21.16 5.45 -6.89
CA ASP A 171 -22.56 5.07 -6.77
C ASP A 171 -22.83 4.06 -5.63
N HIS A 172 -21.83 3.66 -4.84
CA HIS A 172 -22.04 2.74 -3.73
C HIS A 172 -22.82 3.42 -2.57
N PRO A 173 -23.81 2.78 -1.92
CA PRO A 173 -24.61 3.44 -0.86
C PRO A 173 -23.85 3.87 0.39
N ASP A 174 -22.69 3.27 0.66
CA ASP A 174 -21.80 3.71 1.76
C ASP A 174 -20.69 4.68 1.33
N ILE A 175 -20.75 5.24 0.10
CA ILE A 175 -19.69 6.11 -0.44
C ILE A 175 -19.42 7.33 0.45
N GLU A 176 -20.45 7.94 1.02
CA GLU A 176 -20.29 9.10 1.88
C GLU A 176 -19.50 8.79 3.16
N GLN A 177 -19.69 7.59 3.73
CA GLN A 177 -18.92 7.13 4.90
C GLN A 177 -17.49 6.79 4.51
N PHE A 178 -17.28 6.22 3.31
CA PHE A 178 -15.96 5.92 2.77
C PHE A 178 -15.13 7.19 2.57
N ILE A 179 -15.74 8.24 1.98
CA ILE A 179 -15.10 9.54 1.76
C ILE A 179 -14.56 10.11 3.08
N THR A 180 -15.38 10.12 4.14
CA THR A 180 -15.00 10.73 5.41
C THR A 180 -14.26 9.75 6.35
N ALA A 181 -13.93 8.54 5.93
CA ALA A 181 -13.47 7.48 6.84
C ALA A 181 -12.17 7.86 7.58
N LYS A 182 -11.31 8.66 6.95
CA LYS A 182 -10.03 9.13 7.50
C LYS A 182 -10.06 10.51 8.13
N SER A 183 -11.24 11.11 8.29
CA SER A 183 -11.38 12.26 9.20
C SER A 183 -11.03 11.85 10.64
N ASP A 184 -11.22 10.57 10.98
CA ASP A 184 -10.54 9.94 12.11
C ASP A 184 -9.13 9.50 11.69
N SER A 185 -8.12 10.24 12.16
CA SER A 185 -6.72 9.97 11.84
C SER A 185 -6.24 8.58 12.26
N ALA A 186 -6.93 7.86 13.15
CA ALA A 186 -6.55 6.53 13.63
C ALA A 186 -7.06 5.39 12.75
N ARG A 187 -8.12 5.63 11.96
CA ARG A 187 -8.83 4.60 11.21
C ARG A 187 -8.23 4.38 9.82
N LEU A 188 -8.19 3.13 9.35
CA LEU A 188 -7.74 2.76 8.00
C LEU A 188 -6.33 3.27 7.62
N ARG A 189 -5.44 3.39 8.61
CA ARG A 189 -4.07 3.93 8.41
C ARG A 189 -3.23 3.15 7.42
N MET A 190 -3.53 1.86 7.21
CA MET A 190 -2.77 1.00 6.30
C MET A 190 -3.27 1.07 4.84
N PHE A 191 -4.37 1.79 4.60
CA PHE A 191 -4.95 2.01 3.28
C PHE A 191 -4.67 3.42 2.78
N ASN A 192 -4.33 3.53 1.50
CA ASN A 192 -4.72 4.69 0.70
C ASN A 192 -6.18 4.49 0.25
N LEU A 193 -6.99 5.55 0.27
CA LEU A 193 -8.38 5.50 -0.18
C LEU A 193 -8.56 6.25 -1.50
N SER A 194 -9.33 5.70 -2.43
CA SER A 194 -9.69 6.40 -3.67
C SER A 194 -11.11 6.11 -4.14
N VAL A 195 -11.81 7.15 -4.61
CA VAL A 195 -13.14 7.02 -5.20
C VAL A 195 -13.01 6.69 -6.67
N LEU A 196 -13.71 5.64 -7.13
CA LEU A 196 -13.85 5.32 -8.54
C LEU A 196 -14.95 6.21 -9.14
N VAL A 197 -14.52 7.27 -9.78
CA VAL A 197 -15.37 8.27 -10.44
C VAL A 197 -15.64 7.84 -11.87
N THR A 198 -16.92 7.80 -12.24
CA THR A 198 -17.39 7.45 -13.58
C THR A 198 -17.59 8.70 -14.43
N ASP A 199 -17.55 8.56 -15.76
CA ASP A 199 -17.82 9.67 -16.68
C ASP A 199 -19.27 10.21 -16.49
N PRO A 200 -20.33 9.36 -16.36
CA PRO A 200 -21.67 9.83 -16.03
C PRO A 200 -21.79 10.64 -14.74
N PHE A 201 -21.00 10.30 -13.70
CA PHE A 201 -20.98 11.09 -12.47
C PHE A 201 -20.44 12.49 -12.73
N MET A 202 -19.33 12.61 -13.47
CA MET A 202 -18.72 13.90 -13.80
C MET A 202 -19.65 14.75 -14.68
N GLU A 203 -20.37 14.15 -15.63
CA GLU A 203 -21.40 14.85 -16.39
C GLU A 203 -22.54 15.35 -15.49
N ALA A 204 -23.00 14.54 -14.53
CA ALA A 204 -23.99 14.96 -13.55
C ALA A 204 -23.48 16.10 -12.64
N VAL A 205 -22.20 16.08 -12.24
CA VAL A 205 -21.56 17.17 -11.46
C VAL A 205 -21.57 18.49 -12.26
N LYS A 206 -21.19 18.44 -13.54
CA LYS A 206 -21.20 19.61 -14.44
C LYS A 206 -22.61 20.14 -14.66
N ALA A 207 -23.58 19.24 -14.84
CA ALA A 207 -24.98 19.57 -15.08
C ALA A 207 -25.78 19.93 -13.81
N ASP A 208 -25.19 19.82 -12.61
CA ASP A 208 -25.90 19.96 -11.33
C ASP A 208 -27.07 18.96 -11.17
N GLY A 209 -26.89 17.76 -11.72
CA GLY A 209 -27.92 16.73 -11.79
C GLY A 209 -27.97 15.81 -10.56
N PRO A 210 -29.00 14.96 -10.49
CA PRO A 210 -29.11 13.94 -9.45
C PRO A 210 -28.10 12.79 -9.69
N TRP A 211 -27.78 12.08 -8.61
CA TRP A 211 -26.93 10.89 -8.61
C TRP A 211 -27.51 9.82 -7.69
N ASP A 212 -27.74 8.63 -8.25
CA ASP A 212 -28.32 7.50 -7.52
C ASP A 212 -27.23 6.67 -6.85
N LEU A 213 -27.36 6.49 -5.54
CA LEU A 213 -26.59 5.51 -4.78
C LEU A 213 -27.32 4.18 -4.80
N GLN A 214 -26.71 3.16 -5.39
CA GLN A 214 -27.35 1.90 -5.73
C GLN A 214 -26.48 0.67 -5.45
N TYR A 215 -27.13 -0.44 -5.11
CA TYR A 215 -26.49 -1.74 -4.96
C TYR A 215 -27.44 -2.85 -5.41
N GLY A 216 -26.94 -3.82 -6.18
CA GLY A 216 -27.73 -4.96 -6.65
C GLY A 216 -29.00 -4.59 -7.44
N GLY A 217 -28.98 -3.46 -8.17
CA GLY A 217 -30.12 -2.94 -8.93
C GLY A 217 -31.18 -2.20 -8.10
N LYS A 218 -30.96 -2.04 -6.79
CA LYS A 218 -31.81 -1.23 -5.90
C LYS A 218 -31.16 0.14 -5.66
N ILE A 219 -31.93 1.20 -5.86
CA ILE A 219 -31.57 2.56 -5.43
C ILE A 219 -31.86 2.67 -3.93
N TYR A 220 -30.85 3.11 -3.17
CA TYR A 220 -30.96 3.34 -1.73
C TYR A 220 -31.26 4.81 -1.44
N HIS A 221 -30.51 5.72 -2.09
CA HIS A 221 -30.63 7.16 -1.93
C HIS A 221 -30.33 7.84 -3.26
N THR A 222 -30.91 9.02 -3.48
CA THR A 222 -30.56 9.92 -4.60
C THR A 222 -30.05 11.22 -3.99
N LEU A 223 -28.88 11.67 -4.43
CA LEU A 223 -28.22 12.89 -3.97
C LEU A 223 -28.03 13.86 -5.14
N GLN A 224 -27.66 15.10 -4.86
CA GLN A 224 -27.10 15.97 -5.91
C GLN A 224 -25.65 15.56 -6.19
N ALA A 225 -25.30 15.35 -7.46
CA ALA A 225 -23.95 14.91 -7.84
C ALA A 225 -22.87 15.90 -7.37
N ARG A 226 -23.17 17.20 -7.48
CA ARG A 226 -22.28 18.27 -7.03
C ARG A 226 -22.03 18.25 -5.52
N ASP A 227 -23.02 17.88 -4.72
CA ASP A 227 -22.86 17.77 -3.26
C ASP A 227 -21.92 16.62 -2.90
N LEU A 228 -22.09 15.46 -3.55
CA LEU A 228 -21.16 14.33 -3.37
C LEU A 228 -19.75 14.69 -3.82
N TRP A 229 -19.60 15.37 -4.97
CA TRP A 229 -18.31 15.85 -5.45
C TRP A 229 -17.65 16.82 -4.46
N ASN A 230 -18.41 17.82 -3.98
CA ASN A 230 -17.93 18.74 -2.96
C ASN A 230 -17.50 18.02 -1.68
N LYS A 231 -18.19 16.94 -1.29
CA LYS A 231 -17.80 16.11 -0.14
C LYS A 231 -16.48 15.39 -0.35
N ILE A 232 -16.26 14.81 -1.54
CA ILE A 232 -14.97 14.22 -1.93
C ILE A 232 -13.88 15.27 -1.82
N MET A 233 -14.06 16.41 -2.51
CA MET A 233 -13.08 17.50 -2.56
C MET A 233 -12.78 18.07 -1.17
N LYS A 234 -13.81 18.24 -0.33
CA LYS A 234 -13.65 18.78 1.02
C LYS A 234 -12.86 17.83 1.91
N SER A 235 -13.14 16.53 1.85
CA SER A 235 -12.35 15.53 2.59
C SER A 235 -10.89 15.53 2.14
N THR A 236 -10.62 15.54 0.83
CA THR A 236 -9.25 15.61 0.31
C THR A 236 -8.56 16.91 0.71
N TYR A 237 -9.26 18.04 0.68
CA TYR A 237 -8.72 19.34 1.08
C TYR A 237 -8.31 19.37 2.57
N ASP A 238 -9.14 18.78 3.44
CA ASP A 238 -8.95 18.77 4.89
C ASP A 238 -7.99 17.65 5.37
N PHE A 239 -7.96 16.50 4.69
CA PHE A 239 -7.29 15.28 5.15
C PHE A 239 -6.37 14.60 4.12
N ALA A 240 -6.16 15.21 2.94
CA ALA A 240 -5.42 14.66 1.80
C ALA A 240 -6.01 13.39 1.14
N GLU A 241 -7.14 12.87 1.64
CA GLU A 241 -7.80 11.67 1.14
C GLU A 241 -9.34 11.79 1.19
N PRO A 242 -10.07 11.07 0.32
CA PRO A 242 -9.60 10.09 -0.66
C PRO A 242 -9.01 10.73 -1.93
N GLY A 243 -8.22 9.97 -2.67
CA GLY A 243 -7.86 10.27 -4.06
C GLY A 243 -9.03 10.03 -5.03
N VAL A 244 -8.84 10.40 -6.30
CA VAL A 244 -9.84 10.17 -7.36
C VAL A 244 -9.22 9.31 -8.46
N ILE A 245 -9.94 8.26 -8.86
CA ILE A 245 -9.61 7.39 -9.99
C ILE A 245 -10.72 7.51 -11.02
N PHE A 246 -10.40 7.91 -12.26
CA PHE A 246 -11.37 8.02 -13.34
C PHE A 246 -11.52 6.66 -14.03
N ILE A 247 -12.38 5.81 -13.46
CA ILE A 247 -12.38 4.36 -13.73
C ILE A 247 -12.83 4.02 -15.16
N ASP A 248 -13.77 4.78 -15.72
CA ASP A 248 -14.23 4.59 -17.10
C ASP A 248 -13.11 4.94 -18.09
N ARG A 249 -12.33 5.99 -17.77
CA ARG A 249 -11.16 6.36 -18.56
C ARG A 249 -10.08 5.30 -18.55
N ILE A 250 -9.80 4.72 -17.38
CA ILE A 250 -8.86 3.60 -17.25
C ILE A 250 -9.31 2.42 -18.12
N ASN A 251 -10.59 2.03 -18.03
CA ASN A 251 -11.11 0.90 -18.81
C ASN A 251 -11.14 1.19 -20.31
N LYS A 252 -11.49 2.41 -20.73
CA LYS A 252 -11.43 2.83 -22.14
C LYS A 252 -10.00 2.85 -22.68
N ALA A 253 -9.03 3.29 -21.87
CA ALA A 253 -7.62 3.36 -22.22
C ALA A 253 -6.87 2.01 -22.08
N ASN A 254 -7.52 0.97 -21.56
CA ASN A 254 -6.90 -0.33 -21.35
C ASN A 254 -6.76 -1.09 -22.68
N ASN A 255 -5.53 -1.48 -23.04
CA ASN A 255 -5.29 -2.29 -24.24
C ASN A 255 -5.93 -3.68 -24.16
N LEU A 256 -6.28 -4.16 -22.96
CA LEU A 256 -6.95 -5.44 -22.74
C LEU A 256 -8.46 -5.32 -22.46
N SER A 257 -9.09 -4.18 -22.75
CA SER A 257 -10.51 -3.96 -22.47
C SER A 257 -11.47 -5.00 -23.08
N TYR A 258 -11.01 -5.78 -24.06
CA TYR A 258 -11.76 -6.86 -24.69
C TYR A 258 -11.76 -8.20 -23.90
N VAL A 259 -10.92 -8.35 -22.88
CA VAL A 259 -10.77 -9.58 -22.06
C VAL A 259 -10.70 -9.32 -20.55
N GLU A 260 -10.64 -8.07 -20.11
CA GLU A 260 -10.61 -7.75 -18.68
C GLU A 260 -11.34 -6.44 -18.36
N THR A 261 -11.67 -6.26 -17.08
CA THR A 261 -12.22 -5.03 -16.53
C THR A 261 -11.44 -4.67 -15.28
N ILE A 262 -11.09 -3.39 -15.17
CA ILE A 262 -10.35 -2.84 -14.05
C ILE A 262 -11.33 -2.22 -13.07
N ALA A 263 -11.17 -2.58 -11.78
CA ALA A 263 -11.99 -2.06 -10.69
C ALA A 263 -11.16 -1.53 -9.52
N ALA A 264 -9.83 -1.64 -9.55
CA ALA A 264 -8.96 -1.12 -8.51
C ALA A 264 -7.55 -0.82 -9.06
N THR A 265 -6.74 -0.15 -8.24
CA THR A 265 -5.31 0.03 -8.49
C THR A 265 -4.51 -0.56 -7.34
N ASN A 266 -3.22 -0.77 -7.57
CA ASN A 266 -2.25 -0.97 -6.49
C ASN A 266 -2.17 0.27 -5.55
N PRO A 267 -1.40 0.20 -4.43
CA PRO A 267 -1.31 1.28 -3.43
C PRO A 267 -1.01 2.68 -3.95
N CYS A 268 -0.18 2.83 -4.98
CA CYS A 268 0.27 4.16 -5.44
C CYS A 268 -0.47 4.67 -6.69
N GLY A 269 -1.47 3.93 -7.18
CA GLY A 269 -2.36 4.35 -8.27
C GLY A 269 -1.81 4.18 -9.69
N GLU A 270 -0.54 3.80 -9.85
CA GLU A 270 0.16 3.68 -11.13
C GLU A 270 -0.13 2.38 -11.89
N GLN A 271 -0.67 1.37 -11.20
CA GLN A 271 -1.07 0.08 -11.76
C GLN A 271 -2.56 -0.19 -11.52
N PRO A 272 -3.43 0.24 -12.45
CA PRO A 272 -4.77 -0.28 -12.56
C PRO A 272 -4.70 -1.73 -13.05
N LEU A 273 -5.21 -2.65 -12.25
CA LEU A 273 -5.05 -4.09 -12.48
C LEU A 273 -6.40 -4.80 -12.40
N PRO A 274 -6.62 -5.86 -13.21
CA PRO A 274 -7.78 -6.71 -13.05
C PRO A 274 -7.69 -7.50 -11.73
N PRO A 275 -8.76 -8.19 -11.32
CA PRO A 275 -8.70 -9.15 -10.22
C PRO A 275 -7.54 -10.14 -10.39
N TYR A 276 -6.77 -10.35 -9.32
CA TYR A 276 -5.52 -11.13 -9.31
C TYR A 276 -4.37 -10.61 -10.19
N GLY A 277 -4.55 -9.46 -10.84
CA GLY A 277 -3.53 -8.84 -11.66
C GLY A 277 -2.29 -8.49 -10.84
N ALA A 278 -1.12 -8.66 -11.45
CA ALA A 278 0.16 -8.34 -10.87
C ALA A 278 1.02 -7.57 -11.89
N CYS A 279 1.87 -6.66 -11.41
CA CYS A 279 2.85 -5.99 -12.24
C CYS A 279 4.21 -5.85 -11.54
N LEU A 280 5.27 -6.11 -12.30
CA LEU A 280 6.65 -5.75 -11.98
C LEU A 280 6.98 -4.39 -12.58
N LEU A 281 7.89 -3.65 -11.95
CA LEU A 281 8.19 -2.27 -12.31
C LEU A 281 9.68 -2.06 -12.61
N GLY A 282 9.98 -1.05 -13.42
CA GLY A 282 11.32 -0.60 -13.74
C GLY A 282 11.31 0.87 -14.16
N SER A 283 12.44 1.56 -14.10
CA SER A 283 12.52 2.98 -14.44
C SER A 283 13.80 3.32 -15.17
N ILE A 284 13.68 4.05 -16.29
CA ILE A 284 14.81 4.67 -16.97
C ILE A 284 15.18 5.96 -16.24
N ASN A 285 16.46 6.11 -15.89
CA ASN A 285 16.95 7.33 -15.26
C ASN A 285 17.33 8.36 -16.34
N LEU A 286 16.42 9.30 -16.62
CA LEU A 286 16.62 10.29 -17.68
C LEU A 286 17.80 11.22 -17.39
N ALA A 287 18.05 11.57 -16.12
CA ALA A 287 19.14 12.45 -15.71
C ALA A 287 20.51 11.89 -16.14
N ARG A 288 20.69 10.57 -16.06
CA ARG A 288 21.94 9.89 -16.44
C ARG A 288 22.18 9.81 -17.94
N LEU A 289 21.16 10.09 -18.74
CA LEU A 289 21.23 10.01 -20.20
C LEU A 289 21.46 11.39 -20.84
N VAL A 290 21.47 12.48 -20.06
CA VAL A 290 21.76 13.81 -20.57
C VAL A 290 23.25 13.94 -20.85
N LYS A 291 23.58 14.21 -22.11
CA LYS A 291 24.93 14.61 -22.55
C LYS A 291 25.12 16.10 -22.33
N ASN A 292 26.34 16.50 -21.96
CA ASN A 292 26.75 17.89 -21.77
C ASN A 292 25.78 18.71 -20.90
N PRO A 293 25.42 18.24 -19.68
CA PRO A 293 24.41 18.89 -18.85
C PRO A 293 24.77 20.37 -18.61
N PHE A 294 23.76 21.23 -18.71
CA PHE A 294 23.81 22.69 -18.58
C PHE A 294 24.54 23.44 -19.70
N ASP A 295 25.06 22.76 -20.73
CA ASP A 295 25.60 23.40 -21.92
C ASP A 295 24.49 23.68 -22.95
N LYS A 296 24.78 24.50 -23.96
CA LYS A 296 23.80 24.86 -25.02
C LYS A 296 23.39 23.68 -25.88
N ASP A 297 24.20 22.64 -25.95
CA ASP A 297 23.97 21.39 -26.68
C ASP A 297 23.53 20.25 -25.75
N ALA A 298 23.12 20.55 -24.51
CA ALA A 298 22.60 19.57 -23.57
C ALA A 298 21.39 18.81 -24.15
N GLY A 299 21.41 17.48 -24.06
CA GLY A 299 20.32 16.67 -24.59
C GLY A 299 20.49 15.17 -24.37
N ILE A 300 19.41 14.43 -24.59
CA ILE A 300 19.42 12.96 -24.52
C ILE A 300 19.69 12.40 -25.91
N ASP A 301 20.59 11.42 -25.99
CA ASP A 301 20.79 10.63 -27.19
C ASP A 301 19.62 9.65 -27.36
N MET A 302 18.74 9.97 -28.31
CA MET A 302 17.51 9.20 -28.55
C MET A 302 17.79 7.76 -28.98
N ALA A 303 18.89 7.49 -29.69
CA ALA A 303 19.24 6.13 -30.10
C ALA A 303 19.73 5.31 -28.90
N ALA A 304 20.52 5.93 -28.00
CA ALA A 304 20.93 5.29 -26.76
C ALA A 304 19.75 5.03 -25.81
N LEU A 305 18.77 5.95 -25.78
CA LEU A 305 17.54 5.75 -25.01
C LEU A 305 16.70 4.59 -25.57
N ASP A 306 16.53 4.51 -26.90
CA ASP A 306 15.82 3.38 -27.55
C ASP A 306 16.47 2.02 -27.23
N ASP A 307 17.80 1.91 -27.37
CA ASP A 307 18.54 0.66 -27.07
C ASP A 307 18.44 0.26 -25.60
N LEU A 308 18.53 1.23 -24.68
CA LEU A 308 18.37 0.97 -23.26
C LEU A 308 16.95 0.50 -22.92
N VAL A 309 15.92 1.14 -23.50
CA VAL A 309 14.51 0.76 -23.31
C VAL A 309 14.27 -0.67 -23.81
N ARG A 310 14.78 -1.02 -25.00
CA ARG A 310 14.66 -2.37 -25.56
C ARG A 310 15.29 -3.42 -24.64
N THR A 311 16.47 -3.11 -24.10
CA THR A 311 17.15 -3.99 -23.15
C THR A 311 16.37 -4.11 -21.84
N ALA A 312 15.85 -3.00 -21.29
CA ALA A 312 15.05 -2.98 -20.07
C ALA A 312 13.74 -3.79 -20.22
N VAL A 313 13.02 -3.64 -21.34
CA VAL A 313 11.80 -4.43 -21.62
C VAL A 313 12.09 -5.93 -21.64
N ARG A 314 13.20 -6.36 -22.25
CA ARG A 314 13.59 -7.77 -22.24
C ARG A 314 13.96 -8.27 -20.84
N MET A 315 14.69 -7.47 -20.06
CA MET A 315 14.95 -7.80 -18.65
C MET A 315 13.65 -7.97 -17.87
N MET A 316 12.70 -7.05 -18.07
CA MET A 316 11.39 -7.07 -17.42
C MET A 316 10.54 -8.26 -17.85
N ASP A 317 10.52 -8.63 -19.13
CA ASP A 317 9.85 -9.85 -19.61
C ASP A 317 10.43 -11.10 -18.95
N ASN A 318 11.75 -11.18 -18.78
CA ASN A 318 12.40 -12.31 -18.10
C ASN A 318 12.06 -12.38 -16.60
N VAL A 319 11.76 -11.24 -15.95
CA VAL A 319 11.30 -11.23 -14.54
C VAL A 319 9.98 -11.97 -14.40
N VAL A 320 9.10 -11.95 -15.41
CA VAL A 320 7.83 -12.71 -15.38
C VAL A 320 8.08 -14.20 -15.21
N ASP A 321 9.11 -14.72 -15.86
CA ASP A 321 9.46 -16.15 -15.82
C ASP A 321 10.36 -16.52 -14.64
N ALA A 322 11.20 -15.59 -14.17
CA ALA A 322 12.11 -15.79 -13.04
C ALA A 322 11.42 -15.60 -11.67
N SER A 323 10.26 -14.97 -11.61
CA SER A 323 9.58 -14.63 -10.36
C SER A 323 8.76 -15.79 -9.79
N ASN A 324 8.71 -15.87 -8.46
CA ASN A 324 7.68 -16.64 -7.77
C ASN A 324 6.41 -15.79 -7.58
N PHE A 325 5.28 -16.45 -7.37
CA PHE A 325 4.00 -15.80 -7.08
C PHE A 325 3.41 -16.31 -5.76
N PRO A 326 2.79 -15.43 -4.96
CA PRO A 326 2.09 -15.82 -3.74
C PRO A 326 0.91 -16.76 -3.97
N LEU A 327 0.16 -16.53 -5.05
CA LEU A 327 -1.04 -17.28 -5.39
C LEU A 327 -0.98 -17.83 -6.83
N PRO A 328 -1.53 -19.03 -7.09
CA PRO A 328 -1.61 -19.60 -8.44
C PRO A 328 -2.34 -18.69 -9.44
N GLN A 329 -3.42 -18.02 -9.01
CA GLN A 329 -4.21 -17.12 -9.84
C GLN A 329 -3.40 -15.91 -10.30
N GLN A 330 -2.52 -15.38 -9.45
CA GLN A 330 -1.61 -14.29 -9.80
C GLN A 330 -0.54 -14.76 -10.81
N ALA A 331 -0.05 -16.00 -10.65
CA ALA A 331 0.88 -16.59 -11.60
C ALA A 331 0.23 -16.79 -12.97
N GLU A 332 -1.00 -17.29 -13.00
CA GLU A 332 -1.78 -17.48 -14.22
C GLU A 332 -2.04 -16.14 -14.94
N GLU A 333 -2.50 -15.11 -14.21
CA GLU A 333 -2.69 -13.76 -14.76
C GLU A 333 -1.39 -13.19 -15.34
N ALA A 334 -0.27 -13.33 -14.61
CA ALA A 334 1.03 -12.86 -15.07
C ALA A 334 1.50 -13.60 -16.33
N GLN A 335 1.29 -14.91 -16.44
CA GLN A 335 1.68 -15.69 -17.61
C GLN A 335 0.78 -15.44 -18.82
N ASN A 336 -0.53 -15.27 -18.60
CA ASN A 336 -1.50 -15.04 -19.66
C ASN A 336 -1.39 -13.65 -20.30
N LYS A 337 -0.92 -12.64 -19.55
CA LYS A 337 -0.92 -11.23 -19.99
C LYS A 337 0.47 -10.60 -20.02
N ARG A 338 1.43 -11.14 -19.27
CA ARG A 338 2.83 -10.68 -19.23
C ARG A 338 3.00 -9.18 -19.03
N ARG A 339 2.18 -8.61 -18.12
CA ARG A 339 2.14 -7.17 -17.83
C ARG A 339 3.44 -6.72 -17.17
N ILE A 340 4.01 -5.64 -17.69
CA ILE A 340 5.17 -4.96 -17.11
C ILE A 340 4.92 -3.45 -17.04
N GLY A 341 5.60 -2.75 -16.15
CA GLY A 341 5.47 -1.30 -16.00
C GLY A 341 6.82 -0.60 -16.04
N LEU A 342 7.28 -0.25 -17.24
CA LEU A 342 8.45 0.59 -17.45
C LEU A 342 8.05 2.06 -17.36
N GLY A 343 8.73 2.80 -16.49
CA GLY A 343 8.57 4.23 -16.31
C GLY A 343 9.89 4.97 -16.41
N VAL A 344 9.91 6.16 -15.82
CA VAL A 344 11.10 7.00 -15.72
C VAL A 344 11.36 7.41 -14.28
N THR A 345 12.57 7.86 -13.99
CA THR A 345 12.92 8.71 -12.85
C THR A 345 13.86 9.81 -13.36
N GLY A 346 14.10 10.86 -12.58
CA GLY A 346 15.05 11.90 -12.97
C GLY A 346 14.51 12.82 -14.06
N LEU A 347 13.19 12.87 -14.29
CA LEU A 347 12.62 13.73 -15.33
C LEU A 347 12.87 15.21 -15.03
N ALA A 348 12.66 15.65 -13.80
CA ALA A 348 12.87 17.06 -13.45
C ALA A 348 14.34 17.43 -13.56
N ASP A 349 15.25 16.58 -13.08
CA ASP A 349 16.70 16.77 -13.25
C ASP A 349 17.08 16.90 -14.72
N ALA A 350 16.58 15.99 -15.57
CA ALA A 350 16.87 16.03 -17.00
C ALA A 350 16.38 17.33 -17.66
N LEU A 351 15.19 17.82 -17.27
CA LEU A 351 14.67 19.12 -17.72
C LEU A 351 15.58 20.28 -17.26
N LEU A 352 16.02 20.29 -16.00
CA LEU A 352 16.97 21.28 -15.49
C LEU A 352 18.30 21.25 -16.24
N MET A 353 18.82 20.06 -16.53
CA MET A 353 20.08 19.87 -17.26
C MET A 353 20.01 20.35 -18.70
N VAL A 354 18.83 20.35 -19.33
CA VAL A 354 18.60 20.90 -20.68
C VAL A 354 18.06 22.34 -20.66
N GLY A 355 18.02 22.99 -19.49
CA GLY A 355 17.63 24.39 -19.34
C GLY A 355 16.12 24.66 -19.45
N LEU A 356 15.27 23.70 -19.09
CA LEU A 356 13.82 23.82 -19.13
C LEU A 356 13.21 23.86 -17.72
N GLU A 357 12.28 24.79 -17.53
CA GLU A 357 11.52 24.94 -16.29
C GLU A 357 10.32 23.98 -16.26
N TYR A 358 10.25 23.13 -15.24
CA TYR A 358 9.19 22.15 -15.05
C TYR A 358 7.80 22.82 -15.02
N GLY A 359 6.79 22.23 -15.68
CA GLY A 359 5.42 22.75 -15.69
C GLY A 359 5.11 23.82 -16.75
N THR A 360 6.13 24.28 -17.48
CA THR A 360 5.96 25.09 -18.70
C THR A 360 5.51 24.24 -19.88
N ASP A 361 4.97 24.87 -20.93
CA ASP A 361 4.56 24.15 -22.15
C ASP A 361 5.76 23.51 -22.87
N ALA A 362 6.92 24.17 -22.85
CA ALA A 362 8.15 23.65 -23.41
C ALA A 362 8.63 22.39 -22.67
N ALA A 363 8.58 22.40 -21.33
CA ALA A 363 8.92 21.23 -20.52
C ALA A 363 7.92 20.08 -20.71
N ALA A 364 6.62 20.39 -20.77
CA ALA A 364 5.57 19.39 -21.04
C ALA A 364 5.75 18.74 -22.41
N ALA A 365 6.03 19.53 -23.45
CA ALA A 365 6.32 19.02 -24.79
C ALA A 365 7.59 18.15 -24.83
N LYS A 366 8.64 18.55 -24.10
CA LYS A 366 9.88 17.77 -24.02
C LYS A 366 9.68 16.44 -23.28
N ALA A 367 8.94 16.46 -22.16
CA ALA A 367 8.58 15.23 -21.45
C ALA A 367 7.72 14.31 -22.32
N GLU A 368 6.77 14.85 -23.08
CA GLU A 368 5.95 14.10 -24.03
C GLU A 368 6.81 13.45 -25.14
N GLU A 369 7.78 14.17 -25.69
CA GLU A 369 8.73 13.65 -26.69
C GLU A 369 9.53 12.44 -26.16
N TRP A 370 10.12 12.56 -24.97
CA TRP A 370 10.89 11.47 -24.35
C TRP A 370 10.01 10.28 -24.00
N LEU A 371 8.83 10.51 -23.44
CA LEU A 371 7.91 9.43 -23.07
C LEU A 371 7.28 8.75 -24.29
N LYS A 372 7.02 9.48 -25.38
CA LYS A 372 6.60 8.89 -26.66
C LYS A 372 7.66 7.93 -27.19
N LEU A 373 8.93 8.34 -27.17
CA LEU A 373 10.04 7.49 -27.61
C LEU A 373 10.13 6.21 -26.77
N ILE A 374 10.06 6.34 -25.43
CA ILE A 374 10.08 5.19 -24.52
C ILE A 374 8.90 4.24 -24.79
N ALA A 375 7.69 4.79 -24.99
CA ALA A 375 6.53 3.98 -25.33
C ALA A 375 6.76 3.22 -26.64
N ARG A 376 7.09 3.91 -27.74
CA ARG A 376 7.37 3.28 -29.04
C ARG A 376 8.43 2.19 -28.95
N ALA A 377 9.57 2.50 -28.34
CA ALA A 377 10.68 1.56 -28.15
C ALA A 377 10.23 0.34 -27.34
N SER A 378 9.40 0.53 -26.32
CA SER A 378 8.87 -0.57 -25.50
C SER A 378 7.99 -1.52 -26.31
N TYR A 379 7.02 -0.97 -27.07
CA TYR A 379 6.13 -1.76 -27.92
C TYR A 379 6.91 -2.52 -28.99
N LEU A 380 7.86 -1.86 -29.68
CA LEU A 380 8.71 -2.50 -30.69
C LEU A 380 9.62 -3.58 -30.08
N ALA A 381 10.19 -3.36 -28.89
CA ALA A 381 10.95 -4.38 -28.17
C ALA A 381 10.09 -5.62 -27.87
N SER A 382 8.84 -5.41 -27.48
CA SER A 382 7.91 -6.49 -27.19
C SER A 382 7.41 -7.21 -28.44
N VAL A 383 7.33 -6.52 -29.58
CA VAL A 383 7.14 -7.15 -30.90
C VAL A 383 8.35 -8.03 -31.25
N ASP A 384 9.57 -7.55 -31.04
CA ASP A 384 10.78 -8.34 -31.30
C ASP A 384 10.85 -9.57 -30.38
N LEU A 385 10.44 -9.44 -29.11
CA LEU A 385 10.26 -10.57 -28.21
C LEU A 385 9.14 -11.53 -28.68
N ALA A 386 8.05 -11.03 -29.27
CA ALA A 386 6.98 -11.88 -29.80
C ALA A 386 7.45 -12.72 -30.98
N LYS A 387 8.28 -12.17 -31.87
CA LYS A 387 8.91 -12.92 -32.97
C LYS A 387 9.78 -14.07 -32.46
N GLU A 388 10.46 -13.87 -31.35
CA GLU A 388 11.40 -14.84 -30.79
C GLU A 388 10.74 -15.87 -29.84
N LYS A 389 9.87 -15.38 -28.94
CA LYS A 389 9.32 -16.13 -27.80
C LYS A 389 7.81 -16.36 -27.90
N GLY A 390 7.14 -15.82 -28.91
CA GLY A 390 5.70 -15.83 -29.10
C GLY A 390 4.98 -14.68 -28.38
N ALA A 391 3.82 -14.28 -28.91
CA ALA A 391 2.95 -13.28 -28.29
C ALA A 391 2.40 -13.75 -26.92
N PHE A 392 1.86 -12.83 -26.12
CA PHE A 392 1.18 -13.23 -24.88
C PHE A 392 -0.07 -14.08 -25.20
N PRO A 393 -0.44 -15.06 -24.35
CA PRO A 393 -1.50 -16.04 -24.65
C PRO A 393 -2.87 -15.49 -25.03
N LEU A 394 -3.29 -14.36 -24.43
CA LEU A 394 -4.61 -13.75 -24.67
C LEU A 394 -4.63 -12.70 -25.81
N PHE A 395 -3.58 -12.66 -26.62
CA PHE A 395 -3.45 -11.68 -27.70
C PHE A 395 -4.47 -11.96 -28.83
N ASP A 396 -5.25 -10.94 -29.17
CA ASP A 396 -6.15 -10.90 -30.33
C ASP A 396 -5.81 -9.63 -31.10
N ALA A 397 -5.20 -9.76 -32.28
CA ALA A 397 -4.61 -8.63 -33.00
C ALA A 397 -5.61 -7.52 -33.31
N GLU A 398 -6.81 -7.87 -33.79
CA GLU A 398 -7.81 -6.87 -34.15
C GLU A 398 -8.37 -6.17 -32.92
N LYS A 399 -8.69 -6.93 -31.86
CA LYS A 399 -9.25 -6.32 -30.64
C LYS A 399 -8.22 -5.50 -29.87
N TYR A 400 -6.96 -5.94 -29.85
CA TYR A 400 -5.87 -5.21 -29.22
C TYR A 400 -5.53 -3.92 -29.96
N LEU A 401 -5.52 -3.93 -31.30
CA LEU A 401 -5.25 -2.72 -32.09
C LEU A 401 -6.44 -1.74 -32.11
N ALA A 402 -7.63 -2.21 -31.74
CA ALA A 402 -8.83 -1.39 -31.60
C ALA A 402 -9.04 -0.83 -30.18
N SER A 403 -8.15 -1.12 -29.23
CA SER A 403 -8.31 -0.76 -27.81
C SER A 403 -7.27 0.27 -27.33
N GLY A 404 -7.67 1.02 -26.30
CA GLY A 404 -6.77 1.77 -25.44
C GLY A 404 -5.77 2.69 -26.15
N ASN A 405 -4.52 2.60 -25.71
CA ASN A 405 -3.42 3.39 -26.24
C ASN A 405 -3.03 3.01 -27.67
N MET A 406 -3.45 1.84 -28.16
CA MET A 406 -3.14 1.45 -29.53
C MET A 406 -3.82 2.35 -30.54
N ILE A 407 -5.01 2.88 -30.24
CA ILE A 407 -5.77 3.76 -31.15
C ILE A 407 -4.95 4.98 -31.59
N GLN A 408 -4.15 5.56 -30.70
CA GLN A 408 -3.30 6.73 -30.97
C GLN A 408 -1.84 6.38 -31.27
N MET A 409 -1.47 5.10 -31.21
CA MET A 409 -0.10 4.65 -31.46
C MET A 409 0.25 4.83 -32.94
N ASP A 410 1.52 5.10 -33.24
CA ASP A 410 1.95 5.33 -34.62
C ASP A 410 1.76 4.06 -35.48
N ASP A 411 1.46 4.27 -36.77
CA ASP A 411 1.07 3.20 -37.70
C ASP A 411 2.14 2.12 -37.89
N ASP A 412 3.42 2.48 -37.83
CA ASP A 412 4.53 1.54 -37.96
C ASP A 412 4.56 0.53 -36.80
N VAL A 413 4.29 1.00 -35.58
CA VAL A 413 4.19 0.15 -34.39
C VAL A 413 2.93 -0.73 -34.45
N ARG A 414 1.79 -0.13 -34.84
CA ARG A 414 0.51 -0.86 -35.01
C ARG A 414 0.65 -1.99 -36.03
N GLU A 415 1.30 -1.72 -37.16
CA GLU A 415 1.53 -2.72 -38.22
C GLU A 415 2.51 -3.80 -37.76
N ALA A 416 3.58 -3.44 -37.04
CA ALA A 416 4.50 -4.42 -36.47
C ALA A 416 3.79 -5.39 -35.50
N ILE A 417 2.90 -4.88 -34.64
CA ILE A 417 2.08 -5.69 -33.73
C ILE A 417 1.10 -6.58 -34.52
N ARG A 418 0.46 -6.04 -35.56
CA ARG A 418 -0.45 -6.82 -36.42
C ARG A 418 0.26 -8.00 -37.08
N SER A 419 1.43 -7.75 -37.65
CA SER A 419 2.19 -8.71 -38.43
C SER A 419 2.90 -9.78 -37.58
N HIS A 420 3.31 -9.44 -36.35
CA HIS A 420 4.19 -10.30 -35.55
C HIS A 420 3.68 -10.63 -34.16
N GLY A 421 2.59 -9.99 -33.73
CA GLY A 421 2.10 -10.05 -32.36
C GLY A 421 2.95 -9.23 -31.38
N ILE A 422 2.57 -9.30 -30.10
CA ILE A 422 3.25 -8.58 -29.01
C ILE A 422 3.42 -9.49 -27.79
N ARG A 423 4.58 -9.43 -27.14
CA ARG A 423 4.93 -10.32 -26.02
C ARG A 423 4.27 -9.93 -24.71
N ASN A 424 4.04 -8.64 -24.49
CA ASN A 424 3.58 -8.06 -23.23
C ASN A 424 2.31 -7.25 -23.49
N ALA A 425 1.25 -7.49 -22.72
CA ALA A 425 -0.03 -6.84 -22.99
C ALA A 425 -0.05 -5.34 -22.65
N LEU A 426 0.66 -4.94 -21.59
CA LEU A 426 0.91 -3.55 -21.23
C LEU A 426 2.37 -3.41 -20.78
N LEU A 427 2.94 -2.23 -21.02
CA LEU A 427 4.39 -2.02 -20.94
C LEU A 427 4.81 -0.82 -20.11
N THR A 428 3.95 0.19 -19.95
CA THR A 428 4.37 1.51 -19.46
C THR A 428 3.58 1.94 -18.22
N SER A 429 4.30 2.37 -17.19
CA SER A 429 3.74 2.85 -15.93
C SER A 429 4.76 3.70 -15.20
N ILE A 430 4.33 4.80 -14.60
CA ILE A 430 5.23 5.69 -13.87
C ILE A 430 4.98 5.52 -12.37
N ALA A 431 5.91 4.84 -11.71
CA ALA A 431 5.90 4.62 -10.28
C ALA A 431 6.39 5.85 -9.49
N PRO A 432 6.15 5.92 -8.17
CA PRO A 432 6.69 6.98 -7.34
C PRO A 432 8.23 6.97 -7.28
N THR A 433 8.86 5.83 -7.49
CA THR A 433 10.33 5.61 -7.41
C THR A 433 11.05 6.03 -6.11
N GLY A 434 10.35 6.47 -5.06
CA GLY A 434 10.95 7.18 -3.92
C GLY A 434 12.10 6.52 -3.14
N THR A 435 12.33 5.21 -3.27
CA THR A 435 13.58 4.59 -2.74
C THR A 435 14.65 4.41 -3.83
N ILE A 436 14.26 4.06 -5.05
CA ILE A 436 15.23 3.80 -6.14
C ILE A 436 15.82 5.09 -6.69
N SER A 437 15.09 6.22 -6.63
CA SER A 437 15.58 7.55 -6.98
C SER A 437 16.66 8.03 -6.00
N LEU A 438 16.44 7.84 -4.69
CA LEU A 438 17.45 8.08 -3.66
C LEU A 438 18.67 7.17 -3.80
N TYR A 439 18.46 5.89 -4.11
CA TYR A 439 19.54 4.94 -4.43
C TYR A 439 20.36 5.35 -5.66
N ALA A 440 19.75 6.06 -6.60
CA ALA A 440 20.37 6.54 -7.83
C ALA A 440 20.93 7.98 -7.72
N GLY A 441 21.34 8.41 -6.52
CA GLY A 441 21.98 9.71 -6.32
C GLY A 441 21.05 10.84 -5.91
N ASN A 442 19.86 10.55 -5.38
CA ASN A 442 18.83 11.54 -5.06
C ASN A 442 18.40 12.36 -6.29
N VAL A 443 18.15 11.64 -7.39
CA VAL A 443 17.42 12.22 -8.54
C VAL A 443 15.95 12.44 -8.18
N SER A 444 15.29 13.36 -8.88
CA SER A 444 13.84 13.54 -8.88
C SER A 444 13.12 12.21 -9.13
N SER A 445 12.00 12.05 -8.42
CA SER A 445 11.30 10.78 -8.29
C SER A 445 10.22 10.64 -9.35
N GLY A 446 10.30 9.63 -10.22
CA GLY A 446 9.27 9.42 -11.23
C GLY A 446 9.23 10.58 -12.22
N ILE A 447 8.04 11.19 -12.34
CA ILE A 447 7.84 12.47 -13.03
C ILE A 447 7.63 13.64 -12.07
N GLU A 448 7.86 13.46 -10.76
CA GLU A 448 7.75 14.55 -9.79
C GLU A 448 8.78 15.65 -10.09
N PRO A 449 8.46 16.93 -9.81
CA PRO A 449 9.49 17.96 -9.78
C PRO A 449 10.51 17.69 -8.67
N VAL A 450 11.64 18.39 -8.70
CA VAL A 450 12.57 18.43 -7.57
C VAL A 450 11.81 18.92 -6.33
N PHE A 451 11.81 18.14 -5.26
CA PHE A 451 11.04 18.49 -4.06
C PHE A 451 11.67 19.70 -3.34
N ALA A 452 12.96 19.59 -3.04
CA ALA A 452 13.78 20.64 -2.44
C ALA A 452 15.23 20.46 -2.96
N TYR A 453 15.99 21.55 -3.04
CA TYR A 453 17.38 21.48 -3.54
C TYR A 453 18.34 20.84 -2.55
N ALA A 454 18.10 21.05 -1.25
CA ALA A 454 18.79 20.39 -0.17
C ALA A 454 17.83 20.23 1.02
N TYR A 455 17.98 19.15 1.77
CA TYR A 455 17.29 18.95 3.05
C TYR A 455 18.15 18.11 3.99
N THR A 456 18.00 18.35 5.30
CA THR A 456 18.73 17.60 6.32
C THR A 456 17.95 16.36 6.72
N ARG A 457 18.61 15.20 6.66
CA ARG A 457 18.03 13.93 7.09
C ARG A 457 18.73 13.40 8.34
N LYS A 458 17.94 13.07 9.36
CA LYS A 458 18.42 12.30 10.51
C LYS A 458 18.55 10.82 10.12
N VAL A 459 19.78 10.31 10.18
CA VAL A 459 20.13 8.90 9.96
C VAL A 459 20.38 8.25 11.30
N LEU A 460 19.64 7.18 11.61
CA LEU A 460 19.93 6.36 12.80
C LEU A 460 21.12 5.45 12.48
N GLN A 461 22.17 5.57 13.27
CA GLN A 461 23.35 4.72 13.22
C GLN A 461 23.08 3.39 13.93
N LYS A 462 23.92 2.39 13.66
CA LYS A 462 23.80 1.05 14.27
C LYS A 462 23.95 1.06 15.79
N ASP A 463 24.59 2.07 16.35
CA ASP A 463 24.76 2.27 17.79
C ASP A 463 23.58 3.02 18.45
N GLY A 464 22.54 3.35 17.67
CA GLY A 464 21.37 4.10 18.13
C GLY A 464 21.54 5.62 18.15
N SER A 465 22.72 6.15 17.80
CA SER A 465 22.93 7.59 17.63
C SER A 465 22.25 8.11 16.36
N ARG A 466 21.90 9.40 16.32
CA ARG A 466 21.33 10.05 15.12
C ARG A 466 22.38 11.01 14.55
N THR A 467 22.76 10.82 13.30
CA THR A 467 23.56 11.80 12.55
C THR A 467 22.66 12.60 11.62
N GLU A 468 23.00 13.85 11.38
CA GLU A 468 22.34 14.68 10.38
C GLU A 468 23.21 14.73 9.13
N GLU A 469 22.63 14.34 7.99
CA GLU A 469 23.27 14.40 6.69
C GLU A 469 22.48 15.31 5.78
N GLU A 470 23.17 16.26 5.15
CA GLU A 470 22.59 17.06 4.08
C GLU A 470 22.44 16.19 2.83
N VAL A 471 21.22 16.16 2.29
CA VAL A 471 20.90 15.46 1.06
C VAL A 471 20.57 16.50 0.00
N VAL A 472 21.41 16.58 -1.03
CA VAL A 472 21.29 17.53 -2.14
C VAL A 472 20.70 16.81 -3.35
N ASP A 473 19.84 17.50 -4.11
CA ASP A 473 19.30 17.02 -5.38
C ASP A 473 20.42 16.79 -6.42
N TYR A 474 20.27 15.76 -7.27
CA TYR A 474 21.31 15.34 -8.20
C TYR A 474 21.69 16.43 -9.21
N ALA A 475 20.72 17.06 -9.89
CA ALA A 475 21.00 18.13 -10.82
C ALA A 475 21.60 19.35 -10.12
N VAL A 476 21.15 19.67 -8.91
CA VAL A 476 21.73 20.75 -8.10
C VAL A 476 23.19 20.45 -7.77
N GLN A 477 23.52 19.24 -7.31
CA GLN A 477 24.90 18.85 -7.02
C GLN A 477 25.77 18.97 -8.27
N MET A 478 25.29 18.49 -9.43
CA MET A 478 26.04 18.62 -10.69
C MET A 478 26.25 20.07 -11.13
N TRP A 479 25.28 20.96 -10.89
CA TRP A 479 25.43 22.39 -11.13
C TRP A 479 26.56 22.97 -10.26
N ARG A 480 26.58 22.61 -8.97
CA ARG A 480 27.62 23.05 -8.03
C ARG A 480 29.00 22.51 -8.41
N ASP A 481 29.09 21.27 -8.83
CA ASP A 481 30.37 20.68 -9.27
C ASP A 481 30.93 21.37 -10.51
N LYS A 482 30.06 21.82 -11.43
CA LYS A 482 30.46 22.47 -12.69
C LYS A 482 30.72 23.97 -12.56
N PHE A 483 29.91 24.69 -11.78
CA PHE A 483 29.90 26.15 -11.72
C PHE A 483 30.22 26.73 -10.32
N GLY A 484 30.48 25.88 -9.33
CA GLY A 484 30.75 26.29 -7.95
C GLY A 484 29.56 27.00 -7.30
N ASP A 485 29.83 28.13 -6.65
CA ASP A 485 28.83 28.92 -5.91
C ASP A 485 27.92 29.79 -6.81
N ALA A 486 27.99 29.64 -8.14
CA ALA A 486 27.11 30.36 -9.06
C ALA A 486 25.62 30.18 -8.69
N PRO A 487 24.81 31.24 -8.73
CA PRO A 487 23.38 31.13 -8.40
C PRO A 487 22.68 30.14 -9.32
N LEU A 488 21.69 29.42 -8.79
CA LEU A 488 20.85 28.54 -9.61
C LEU A 488 20.06 29.41 -10.61
N PRO A 489 20.02 29.04 -11.91
CA PRO A 489 19.24 29.73 -12.92
C PRO A 489 17.75 29.76 -12.59
N GLY A 490 17.01 30.74 -13.12
CA GLY A 490 15.58 30.90 -12.82
C GLY A 490 14.68 29.72 -13.25
N TYR A 491 15.15 28.85 -14.16
CA TYR A 491 14.42 27.64 -14.55
C TYR A 491 14.54 26.50 -13.51
N PHE A 492 15.39 26.64 -12.50
CA PHE A 492 15.36 25.78 -11.33
C PHE A 492 14.14 26.15 -10.50
N VAL A 493 13.13 25.30 -10.56
CA VAL A 493 11.90 25.36 -9.76
C VAL A 493 11.77 24.10 -8.91
N ASN A 494 11.06 24.19 -7.80
CA ASN A 494 10.84 23.07 -6.90
C ASN A 494 9.35 22.90 -6.58
N ALA A 495 8.99 21.80 -5.93
CA ALA A 495 7.60 21.46 -5.62
C ALA A 495 6.86 22.54 -4.81
N GLN A 496 7.57 23.35 -4.01
CA GLN A 496 6.98 24.37 -3.13
C GLN A 496 6.61 25.65 -3.88
N THR A 497 7.25 25.92 -5.02
CA THR A 497 7.08 27.14 -5.81
C THR A 497 6.21 26.92 -7.06
N LEU A 498 5.91 25.67 -7.40
CA LEU A 498 5.12 25.31 -8.56
C LEU A 498 3.62 25.48 -8.33
N ALA A 499 2.94 26.08 -9.31
CA ALA A 499 1.49 26.16 -9.31
C ALA A 499 0.86 24.75 -9.45
N PRO A 500 -0.24 24.44 -8.75
CA PRO A 500 -0.92 23.14 -8.83
C PRO A 500 -1.23 22.68 -10.27
N LEU A 501 -1.72 23.58 -11.12
CA LEU A 501 -2.04 23.27 -12.52
C LEU A 501 -0.80 22.96 -13.38
N ALA A 502 0.38 23.44 -12.99
CA ALA A 502 1.63 23.10 -13.66
C ALA A 502 2.01 21.62 -13.44
N HIS A 503 1.69 21.06 -12.27
CA HIS A 503 1.83 19.63 -12.04
C HIS A 503 0.84 18.81 -12.88
N VAL A 504 -0.43 19.25 -12.96
CA VAL A 504 -1.46 18.57 -13.78
C VAL A 504 -1.04 18.55 -15.24
N LYS A 505 -0.50 19.66 -15.76
CA LYS A 505 0.02 19.74 -17.14
C LYS A 505 1.07 18.68 -17.43
N MET A 506 2.04 18.51 -16.55
CA MET A 506 3.10 17.51 -16.71
C MET A 506 2.57 16.09 -16.62
N GLN A 507 1.61 15.83 -15.71
CA GLN A 507 0.94 14.54 -15.61
C GLN A 507 0.15 14.23 -16.89
N ALA A 508 -0.60 15.19 -17.43
CA ALA A 508 -1.40 15.02 -18.64
C ALA A 508 -0.51 14.75 -19.87
N ALA A 509 0.58 15.50 -20.02
CA ALA A 509 1.56 15.27 -21.09
C ALA A 509 2.16 13.86 -21.03
N ALA A 510 2.51 13.40 -19.82
CA ALA A 510 3.03 12.04 -19.61
C ALA A 510 1.97 10.95 -19.84
N GLN A 511 0.72 11.18 -19.38
CA GLN A 511 -0.35 10.17 -19.39
C GLN A 511 -0.68 9.65 -20.80
N LYS A 512 -0.51 10.49 -21.82
CA LYS A 512 -0.71 10.14 -23.24
C LYS A 512 0.10 8.92 -23.65
N TRP A 513 1.32 8.75 -23.13
CA TRP A 513 2.25 7.69 -23.54
C TRP A 513 2.41 6.59 -22.48
N VAL A 514 1.48 6.51 -21.52
CA VAL A 514 1.48 5.53 -20.43
C VAL A 514 0.21 4.68 -20.50
N ASP A 515 0.35 3.39 -20.81
CA ASP A 515 -0.78 2.45 -20.98
C ASP A 515 -1.42 2.02 -19.67
N SER A 516 -0.66 1.92 -18.59
CA SER A 516 -1.18 1.68 -17.25
C SER A 516 -1.63 2.99 -16.61
N SER A 517 -0.97 3.49 -15.57
CA SER A 517 -1.25 4.79 -14.96
C SER A 517 0.03 5.41 -14.39
N ILE A 518 -0.10 6.57 -13.75
CA ILE A 518 0.98 7.38 -13.21
C ILE A 518 0.69 7.63 -11.73
N SER A 519 1.70 7.39 -10.87
CA SER A 519 1.70 7.94 -9.52
C SER A 519 2.22 9.36 -9.59
N LYS A 520 1.36 10.33 -9.25
CA LYS A 520 1.69 11.75 -9.23
C LYS A 520 0.99 12.43 -8.06
N THR A 521 1.75 13.18 -7.27
CA THR A 521 1.24 14.08 -6.24
C THR A 521 1.15 15.49 -6.77
N ILE A 522 -0.03 16.10 -6.77
CA ILE A 522 -0.20 17.52 -7.05
C ILE A 522 -0.03 18.29 -5.75
N ASN A 523 1.13 18.90 -5.53
CA ASN A 523 1.39 19.69 -4.34
C ASN A 523 0.58 20.99 -4.42
N CYS A 524 -0.16 21.28 -3.36
CA CYS A 524 -1.00 22.46 -3.24
C CYS A 524 -0.49 23.32 -2.08
N PRO A 525 -0.41 24.66 -2.25
CA PRO A 525 -0.03 25.54 -1.16
C PRO A 525 -1.09 25.50 -0.06
N GLU A 526 -0.66 25.73 1.18
CA GLU A 526 -1.54 25.68 2.34
C GLU A 526 -2.69 26.69 2.22
N ASP A 527 -2.45 27.87 1.65
CA ASP A 527 -3.43 28.95 1.49
C ASP A 527 -4.29 28.85 0.21
N ILE A 528 -4.20 27.75 -0.56
CA ILE A 528 -5.06 27.55 -1.74
C ILE A 528 -6.53 27.64 -1.37
N SER A 529 -7.32 28.42 -2.12
CA SER A 529 -8.76 28.45 -1.91
C SER A 529 -9.41 27.11 -2.25
N PHE A 530 -10.51 26.77 -1.57
CA PHE A 530 -11.25 25.54 -1.85
C PHE A 530 -11.73 25.44 -3.31
N GLU A 531 -12.15 26.56 -3.91
CA GLU A 531 -12.55 26.59 -5.33
C GLU A 531 -11.37 26.28 -6.26
N ALA A 532 -10.23 26.95 -6.09
CA ALA A 532 -9.03 26.67 -6.87
C ALA A 532 -8.51 25.23 -6.67
N PHE A 533 -8.70 24.65 -5.49
CA PHE A 533 -8.38 23.25 -5.24
C PHE A 533 -9.28 22.30 -6.04
N LYS A 534 -10.59 22.56 -6.11
CA LYS A 534 -11.52 21.77 -6.95
C LYS A 534 -11.13 21.85 -8.43
N ASP A 535 -10.68 23.01 -8.89
CA ASP A 535 -10.25 23.20 -10.27
C ASP A 535 -9.06 22.31 -10.65
N VAL A 536 -8.21 21.91 -9.69
CA VAL A 536 -7.12 20.93 -9.93
C VAL A 536 -7.69 19.59 -10.40
N TYR A 537 -8.71 19.08 -9.70
CA TYR A 537 -9.34 17.81 -10.04
C TYR A 537 -10.16 17.89 -11.33
N MET A 538 -10.86 19.00 -11.56
CA MET A 538 -11.58 19.22 -12.81
C MET A 538 -10.61 19.31 -13.98
N SER A 539 -9.51 20.06 -13.84
CA SER A 539 -8.47 20.15 -14.85
C SER A 539 -7.85 18.79 -15.13
N ALA A 540 -7.57 17.96 -14.12
CA ALA A 540 -7.04 16.62 -14.32
C ALA A 540 -8.02 15.71 -15.08
N PHE A 541 -9.32 15.81 -14.78
CA PHE A 541 -10.36 15.09 -15.53
C PHE A 541 -10.40 15.52 -17.00
N GLU A 542 -10.41 16.82 -17.26
CA GLU A 542 -10.54 17.40 -18.61
C GLU A 542 -9.28 17.24 -19.45
N SER A 543 -8.10 17.21 -18.83
CA SER A 543 -6.82 16.97 -19.50
C SER A 543 -6.54 15.49 -19.78
N GLY A 544 -7.46 14.59 -19.45
CA GLY A 544 -7.35 13.16 -19.75
C GLY A 544 -6.47 12.35 -18.78
N CYS A 545 -6.18 12.86 -17.59
CA CYS A 545 -5.51 12.08 -16.55
C CYS A 545 -6.38 10.87 -16.15
N LYS A 546 -5.75 9.76 -15.74
CA LYS A 546 -6.44 8.54 -15.28
C LYS A 546 -6.83 8.58 -13.80
N GLY A 547 -6.22 9.47 -13.03
CA GLY A 547 -6.54 9.74 -11.63
C GLY A 547 -5.85 11.03 -11.15
N CYS A 548 -6.19 11.46 -9.95
CA CYS A 548 -5.65 12.67 -9.34
C CYS A 548 -5.50 12.50 -7.82
N THR A 549 -4.32 12.85 -7.32
CA THR A 549 -3.98 12.87 -5.89
C THR A 549 -3.33 14.21 -5.59
N THR A 550 -3.89 14.94 -4.65
CA THR A 550 -3.30 16.19 -4.15
C THR A 550 -2.69 15.99 -2.77
N TYR A 551 -1.65 16.75 -2.47
CA TYR A 551 -1.17 16.92 -1.10
C TYR A 551 -1.18 18.42 -0.76
N ARG A 552 -1.86 18.76 0.33
CA ARG A 552 -1.92 20.11 0.89
C ARG A 552 -1.52 20.00 2.36
N PRO A 553 -0.46 20.70 2.82
CA PRO A 553 -0.13 20.76 4.24
C PRO A 553 -1.34 21.20 5.08
N ASN A 554 -1.57 20.51 6.20
CA ASN A 554 -2.64 20.83 7.14
C ASN A 554 -2.32 20.29 8.55
N ASP A 555 -3.09 20.74 9.55
CA ASP A 555 -2.90 20.40 10.97
C ASP A 555 -2.95 18.90 11.28
N VAL A 556 -3.58 18.08 10.42
CA VAL A 556 -3.74 16.63 10.62
C VAL A 556 -2.62 15.82 9.98
N THR A 557 -2.18 16.23 8.79
CA THR A 557 -1.19 15.51 7.97
C THR A 557 0.24 16.00 8.18
N GLY A 558 0.42 17.22 8.71
CA GLY A 558 1.72 17.87 8.91
C GLY A 558 2.47 18.10 7.59
N SER A 559 3.72 18.60 7.67
CA SER A 559 4.66 18.59 6.54
C SER A 559 5.44 17.28 6.53
N VAL A 560 5.39 16.52 5.43
CA VAL A 560 6.10 15.22 5.31
C VAL A 560 7.63 15.40 5.24
N LEU A 561 8.10 16.58 4.84
CA LEU A 561 9.52 16.93 4.73
C LEU A 561 9.70 18.38 5.19
N SER A 562 10.28 18.58 6.37
CA SER A 562 10.65 19.91 6.85
C SER A 562 11.92 20.38 6.13
N VAL A 563 11.80 21.48 5.39
CA VAL A 563 12.96 22.29 5.01
C VAL A 563 13.23 23.21 6.20
N SER A 564 14.44 23.22 6.72
CA SER A 564 14.81 24.09 7.82
C SER A 564 14.80 25.55 7.35
N GLU A 565 13.73 26.28 7.63
CA GLU A 565 13.77 27.74 7.59
C GLU A 565 14.39 28.27 8.88
N SER A 566 15.33 29.20 8.72
CA SER A 566 15.93 29.96 9.81
C SER A 566 14.94 31.02 10.29
N SER A 567 14.15 30.70 11.32
CA SER A 567 13.50 31.75 12.11
C SER A 567 13.45 31.38 13.60
N GLU A 568 13.88 32.34 14.41
CA GLU A 568 13.98 32.27 15.87
C GLU A 568 12.58 32.24 16.50
N LYS A 569 12.09 31.06 16.86
CA LYS A 569 11.12 30.90 17.96
C LYS A 569 11.49 29.69 18.82
N ALA A 570 11.38 29.88 20.13
CA ALA A 570 11.74 28.91 21.15
C ALA A 570 10.95 27.59 21.00
N PRO A 571 11.57 26.44 21.29
CA PRO A 571 10.97 25.14 21.00
C PRO A 571 9.86 24.81 22.02
N GLU A 572 8.63 24.69 21.52
CA GLU A 572 7.61 23.85 22.17
C GLU A 572 7.83 22.39 21.75
N ALA A 573 7.67 21.49 22.71
CA ALA A 573 7.95 20.07 22.55
C ALA A 573 6.97 19.43 21.56
N ASP A 574 7.49 19.11 20.38
CA ASP A 574 6.83 18.35 19.33
C ASP A 574 6.73 16.86 19.74
N THR A 575 5.51 16.38 19.95
CA THR A 575 5.19 14.96 20.08
C THR A 575 4.53 14.47 18.79
N GLY A 576 5.30 14.45 17.69
CA GLY A 576 4.86 14.04 16.36
C GLY A 576 5.76 12.96 15.75
N ALA A 577 5.18 11.77 15.57
CA ALA A 577 5.63 10.66 14.71
C ALA A 577 7.14 10.31 14.70
N GLU A 578 7.64 9.75 15.80
CA GLU A 578 8.87 8.96 15.74
C GLU A 578 8.69 7.71 14.87
N VAL A 579 9.69 7.46 14.02
CA VAL A 579 9.93 6.13 13.45
C VAL A 579 10.25 5.19 14.61
N ILE A 580 9.24 4.47 15.10
CA ILE A 580 9.40 3.45 16.13
C ILE A 580 10.18 2.29 15.51
N TYR A 581 11.47 2.22 15.84
CA TYR A 581 12.28 1.03 15.66
C TYR A 581 11.72 -0.05 16.58
N MET A 582 11.13 -1.10 16.02
CA MET A 582 10.80 -2.29 16.81
C MET A 582 12.12 -2.92 17.25
N ALA A 583 12.26 -3.10 18.57
CA ALA A 583 13.35 -3.87 19.14
C ALA A 583 13.40 -5.25 18.50
N GLU A 584 14.61 -5.78 18.28
CA GLU A 584 14.80 -7.17 17.85
C GLU A 584 14.10 -8.12 18.85
N PRO A 585 13.53 -9.26 18.37
CA PRO A 585 12.94 -10.25 19.27
C PRO A 585 13.97 -10.67 20.31
N LEU A 586 13.59 -10.62 21.59
CA LEU A 586 14.49 -10.99 22.68
C LEU A 586 14.82 -12.48 22.59
N ASP A 587 16.11 -12.81 22.68
CA ASP A 587 16.57 -14.21 22.75
C ASP A 587 15.95 -14.91 23.96
N ARG A 588 15.43 -16.13 23.73
CA ARG A 588 14.79 -16.92 24.79
C ARG A 588 15.84 -17.50 25.74
N PRO A 589 15.82 -17.15 27.03
CA PRO A 589 16.72 -17.76 28.02
C PRO A 589 16.49 -19.27 28.18
N GLN A 590 17.48 -19.98 28.71
CA GLN A 590 17.37 -21.42 29.01
C GLN A 590 16.29 -21.73 30.06
N ALA A 591 16.05 -20.81 31.00
CA ALA A 591 15.03 -20.92 32.03
C ALA A 591 14.29 -19.59 32.21
N LEU A 592 12.99 -19.67 32.49
CA LEU A 592 12.12 -18.52 32.76
C LEU A 592 11.35 -18.79 34.05
N GLU A 593 11.10 -17.74 34.83
CA GLU A 593 10.20 -17.80 35.99
C GLU A 593 8.80 -17.40 35.55
N GLY A 594 7.76 -17.97 36.16
CA GLY A 594 6.39 -17.65 35.75
C GLY A 594 5.33 -18.04 36.76
N HIS A 595 4.10 -17.60 36.48
CA HIS A 595 2.92 -17.84 37.30
C HIS A 595 1.83 -18.53 36.50
N THR A 596 1.20 -19.55 37.09
CA THR A 596 0.03 -20.21 36.52
C THR A 596 -1.24 -19.77 37.23
N TYR A 597 -2.16 -19.22 36.45
CA TYR A 597 -3.47 -18.73 36.87
C TYR A 597 -4.55 -19.73 36.46
N LYS A 598 -5.52 -19.97 37.34
CA LYS A 598 -6.65 -20.85 37.07
C LYS A 598 -7.90 -20.03 36.82
N LEU A 599 -8.44 -20.12 35.61
CA LEU A 599 -9.66 -19.47 35.18
C LEU A 599 -10.81 -20.51 35.06
N ARG A 600 -11.93 -20.25 35.73
CA ARG A 600 -13.16 -21.05 35.60
C ARG A 600 -14.22 -20.24 34.87
N TRP A 601 -14.49 -20.61 33.61
CA TRP A 601 -15.57 -19.99 32.84
C TRP A 601 -16.91 -20.68 33.16
N PRO A 602 -18.00 -19.92 33.41
CA PRO A 602 -19.34 -20.50 33.58
C PRO A 602 -19.73 -21.35 32.36
N ASP A 603 -20.42 -22.47 32.60
CA ASP A 603 -20.83 -23.44 31.57
C ASP A 603 -19.70 -24.23 30.87
N SER A 604 -18.44 -24.07 31.29
CA SER A 604 -17.34 -24.97 30.90
C SER A 604 -17.08 -26.03 31.97
N GLU A 605 -17.14 -27.31 31.61
CA GLU A 605 -16.80 -28.43 32.51
C GLU A 605 -15.32 -28.44 32.95
N HIS A 606 -14.46 -27.73 32.23
CA HIS A 606 -13.02 -27.71 32.47
C HIS A 606 -12.49 -26.29 32.70
N ALA A 607 -11.60 -26.16 33.68
CA ALA A 607 -10.88 -24.90 33.95
C ALA A 607 -9.77 -24.70 32.91
N ILE A 608 -9.52 -23.44 32.59
CA ILE A 608 -8.41 -22.99 31.76
C ILE A 608 -7.25 -22.59 32.68
N TYR A 609 -6.05 -23.00 32.35
CA TYR A 609 -4.82 -22.64 33.04
C TYR A 609 -3.99 -21.74 32.14
N LEU A 610 -3.66 -20.55 32.63
CA LEU A 610 -2.83 -19.58 31.94
C LEU A 610 -1.50 -19.49 32.67
N THR A 611 -0.42 -19.97 32.07
CA THR A 611 0.94 -19.80 32.59
C THR A 611 1.58 -18.62 31.87
N ILE A 612 1.99 -17.60 32.62
CA ILE A 612 2.71 -16.45 32.09
C ILE A 612 4.12 -16.48 32.66
N ASN A 613 5.11 -16.58 31.77
CA ASN A 613 6.52 -16.57 32.10
C ASN A 613 7.10 -15.18 31.85
N ASP A 614 7.97 -14.76 32.75
CA ASP A 614 8.61 -13.45 32.79
C ASP A 614 10.10 -13.53 32.46
N ILE A 615 10.62 -12.42 31.95
CA ILE A 615 12.05 -12.16 31.81
C ILE A 615 12.45 -10.94 32.66
N LEU A 616 13.67 -10.97 33.19
CA LEU A 616 14.29 -9.84 33.88
C LEU A 616 15.17 -9.07 32.89
N ILE A 617 14.84 -7.79 32.67
CA ILE A 617 15.64 -6.89 31.83
C ILE A 617 15.88 -5.61 32.61
N ASN A 618 17.15 -5.23 32.78
CA ASN A 618 17.56 -4.03 33.51
C ASN A 618 16.94 -3.88 34.90
N GLY A 619 16.74 -4.99 35.62
CA GLY A 619 16.14 -5.01 36.97
C GLY A 619 14.61 -4.99 36.99
N HIS A 620 13.93 -4.90 35.85
CA HIS A 620 12.47 -4.91 35.75
C HIS A 620 11.96 -6.25 35.18
N ARG A 621 10.91 -6.80 35.80
CA ARG A 621 10.22 -7.99 35.30
C ARG A 621 9.25 -7.61 34.19
N ARG A 622 9.25 -8.40 33.13
CA ARG A 622 8.38 -8.21 31.96
C ARG A 622 7.82 -9.54 31.52
N PRO A 623 6.57 -9.60 31.02
CA PRO A 623 6.03 -10.85 30.52
C PRO A 623 6.74 -11.22 29.23
N PHE A 624 7.02 -12.49 29.04
CA PHE A 624 7.81 -13.02 27.94
C PHE A 624 7.05 -14.03 27.08
N GLU A 625 6.35 -14.98 27.70
CA GLU A 625 5.50 -15.94 26.98
C GLU A 625 4.29 -16.36 27.82
N VAL A 626 3.20 -16.69 27.13
CA VAL A 626 1.94 -17.19 27.69
C VAL A 626 1.73 -18.62 27.20
N PHE A 627 1.23 -19.49 28.07
CA PHE A 627 0.71 -20.81 27.74
C PHE A 627 -0.72 -20.93 28.25
N ILE A 628 -1.66 -21.16 27.35
CA ILE A 628 -3.06 -21.41 27.71
C ILE A 628 -3.33 -22.90 27.53
N ASN A 629 -3.69 -23.58 28.62
CA ASN A 629 -3.94 -25.02 28.64
C ASN A 629 -5.35 -25.31 29.18
N SER A 630 -6.08 -26.20 28.50
CA SER A 630 -7.43 -26.62 28.89
C SER A 630 -7.62 -28.10 28.56
N LYS A 631 -8.43 -28.78 29.37
CA LYS A 631 -8.87 -30.15 29.05
C LYS A 631 -10.03 -30.17 28.04
N ASN A 632 -10.64 -29.02 27.75
CA ASN A 632 -11.69 -28.92 26.74
C ASN A 632 -11.07 -28.90 25.33
N MET A 633 -11.37 -29.91 24.53
CA MET A 633 -10.85 -30.07 23.17
C MET A 633 -11.59 -29.25 22.10
N GLU A 634 -12.82 -28.76 22.38
CA GLU A 634 -13.61 -27.95 21.42
C GLU A 634 -12.92 -26.64 21.03
N HIS A 635 -11.94 -26.22 21.83
CA HIS A 635 -11.30 -24.91 21.75
C HIS A 635 -9.79 -24.99 21.50
N TYR A 636 -9.26 -26.19 21.24
CA TYR A 636 -7.82 -26.45 21.20
C TYR A 636 -7.08 -25.66 20.13
N ALA A 637 -7.61 -25.61 18.90
CA ALA A 637 -6.94 -24.96 17.77
C ALA A 637 -6.81 -23.43 17.94
N TRP A 638 -7.88 -22.75 18.37
CA TRP A 638 -7.82 -21.30 18.59
C TRP A 638 -7.05 -20.94 19.87
N THR A 639 -7.11 -21.78 20.92
CA THR A 639 -6.32 -21.59 22.14
C THR A 639 -4.82 -21.63 21.81
N LEU A 640 -4.40 -22.56 20.97
CA LEU A 640 -3.01 -22.67 20.51
C LEU A 640 -2.59 -21.45 19.66
N ALA A 641 -3.46 -21.00 18.76
CA ALA A 641 -3.20 -19.82 17.93
C ALA A 641 -3.06 -18.55 18.79
N LEU A 642 -3.99 -18.33 19.72
CA LEU A 642 -3.98 -17.20 20.64
C LEU A 642 -2.72 -17.20 21.53
N THR A 643 -2.37 -18.36 22.08
CA THR A 643 -1.16 -18.57 22.89
C THR A 643 0.10 -18.15 22.13
N ARG A 644 0.23 -18.58 20.86
CA ARG A 644 1.36 -18.24 20.00
C ARG A 644 1.41 -16.75 19.66
N MET A 645 0.26 -16.13 19.39
CA MET A 645 0.20 -14.71 19.07
C MET A 645 0.58 -13.83 20.27
N ILE A 646 -0.01 -14.06 21.44
CA ILE A 646 0.30 -13.28 22.65
C ILE A 646 1.79 -13.43 23.02
N SER A 647 2.32 -14.65 22.97
CA SER A 647 3.75 -14.89 23.21
C SER A 647 4.65 -14.20 22.20
N ALA A 648 4.26 -14.16 20.91
CA ALA A 648 5.02 -13.44 19.89
C ALA A 648 5.03 -11.92 20.14
N VAL A 649 3.93 -11.35 20.64
CA VAL A 649 3.86 -9.94 21.04
C VAL A 649 4.77 -9.67 22.23
N PHE A 650 4.69 -10.49 23.29
CA PHE A 650 5.52 -10.33 24.49
C PHE A 650 7.03 -10.38 24.20
N ARG A 651 7.46 -11.23 23.25
CA ARG A 651 8.88 -11.37 22.87
C ARG A 651 9.46 -10.19 22.08
N ARG A 652 8.63 -9.33 21.48
CA ARG A 652 9.07 -8.22 20.62
C ARG A 652 9.37 -6.92 21.39
N GLY A 653 9.24 -6.92 22.71
CA GLY A 653 9.49 -5.73 23.54
C GLY A 653 8.43 -4.63 23.33
N GLY A 654 8.66 -3.45 23.93
CA GLY A 654 7.70 -2.33 23.91
C GLY A 654 6.57 -2.43 24.94
N ASP A 655 5.57 -1.56 24.84
CA ASP A 655 4.39 -1.62 25.72
C ASP A 655 3.45 -2.76 25.27
N VAL A 656 3.19 -3.71 26.18
CA VAL A 656 2.34 -4.88 25.93
C VAL A 656 0.97 -4.77 26.61
N SER A 657 0.71 -3.66 27.31
CA SER A 657 -0.56 -3.40 27.98
C SER A 657 -1.75 -3.41 27.00
N PHE A 658 -1.54 -2.99 25.76
CA PHE A 658 -2.59 -3.01 24.71
C PHE A 658 -3.19 -4.40 24.47
N VAL A 659 -2.44 -5.49 24.72
CA VAL A 659 -2.97 -6.86 24.59
C VAL A 659 -4.13 -7.10 25.55
N VAL A 660 -4.08 -6.48 26.74
CA VAL A 660 -5.17 -6.52 27.72
C VAL A 660 -6.40 -5.80 27.17
N GLU A 661 -6.23 -4.62 26.57
CA GLU A 661 -7.33 -3.84 25.98
C GLU A 661 -8.05 -4.63 24.90
N GLU A 662 -7.29 -5.14 23.94
CA GLU A 662 -7.80 -5.88 22.79
C GLU A 662 -8.58 -7.13 23.24
N LEU A 663 -8.06 -7.87 24.23
CA LEU A 663 -8.74 -9.05 24.76
C LEU A 663 -10.02 -8.69 25.53
N LYS A 664 -9.99 -7.63 26.34
CA LYS A 664 -11.16 -7.18 27.12
C LYS A 664 -12.27 -6.60 26.24
N ALA A 665 -11.94 -6.11 25.04
CA ALA A 665 -12.90 -5.60 24.07
C ALA A 665 -13.64 -6.69 23.28
N VAL A 666 -13.29 -7.97 23.43
CA VAL A 666 -13.95 -9.07 22.70
C VAL A 666 -15.26 -9.48 23.38
N PHE A 667 -16.34 -9.54 22.59
CA PHE A 667 -17.68 -9.98 23.01
C PHE A 667 -18.03 -11.36 22.42
N ASP A 668 -18.65 -12.24 23.23
CA ASP A 668 -19.22 -13.50 22.72
C ASP A 668 -20.67 -13.23 22.22
N PRO A 669 -21.01 -13.58 20.97
CA PRO A 669 -22.37 -13.43 20.44
C PRO A 669 -23.45 -14.17 21.24
N ARG A 670 -23.07 -15.19 22.01
CA ARG A 670 -23.97 -15.94 22.92
C ARG A 670 -24.17 -15.26 24.27
N GLY A 671 -23.50 -14.12 24.50
CA GLY A 671 -23.50 -13.36 25.75
C GLY A 671 -22.32 -13.69 26.65
N GLY A 672 -21.94 -12.72 27.49
CA GLY A 672 -20.94 -12.87 28.55
C GLY A 672 -21.49 -13.52 29.82
N ALA A 673 -20.62 -13.70 30.81
CA ALA A 673 -20.94 -14.35 32.08
C ALA A 673 -20.57 -13.49 33.29
N TRP A 674 -21.34 -13.62 34.37
CA TRP A 674 -21.00 -12.95 35.64
C TRP A 674 -19.97 -13.77 36.40
N MET A 675 -18.83 -13.16 36.69
CA MET A 675 -17.72 -13.78 37.42
C MET A 675 -17.26 -12.84 38.53
N GLN A 676 -17.21 -13.35 39.77
CA GLN A 676 -16.77 -12.58 40.95
C GLN A 676 -17.48 -11.21 41.11
N GLY A 677 -18.77 -11.14 40.77
CA GLY A 677 -19.57 -9.92 40.88
C GLY A 677 -19.37 -8.88 39.76
N LYS A 678 -18.54 -9.18 38.75
CA LYS A 678 -18.38 -8.37 37.52
C LYS A 678 -18.95 -9.13 36.31
N TYR A 679 -19.56 -8.42 35.38
CA TYR A 679 -19.95 -9.00 34.09
C TYR A 679 -18.73 -9.06 33.16
N ILE A 680 -18.44 -10.23 32.59
CA ILE A 680 -17.35 -10.42 31.65
C ILE A 680 -17.92 -10.79 30.29
N PRO A 681 -17.68 -10.01 29.21
CA PRO A 681 -18.37 -10.14 27.93
C PRO A 681 -17.99 -11.38 27.11
N SER A 682 -16.84 -12.00 27.39
CA SER A 682 -16.39 -13.22 26.72
C SER A 682 -15.29 -13.94 27.52
N ILE A 683 -14.99 -15.19 27.15
CA ILE A 683 -13.87 -15.95 27.71
C ILE A 683 -12.51 -15.28 27.41
N LEU A 684 -12.41 -14.58 26.27
CA LEU A 684 -11.22 -13.83 25.88
C LEU A 684 -11.03 -12.59 26.76
N ALA A 685 -12.12 -11.90 27.12
CA ALA A 685 -12.07 -10.81 28.07
C ALA A 685 -11.64 -11.28 29.47
N ALA A 686 -12.04 -12.48 29.89
CA ALA A 686 -11.54 -13.08 31.13
C ALA A 686 -10.04 -13.39 31.07
N ILE A 687 -9.53 -13.89 29.94
CA ILE A 687 -8.09 -14.11 29.71
C ILE A 687 -7.34 -12.77 29.77
N GLY A 688 -7.89 -11.72 29.15
CA GLY A 688 -7.36 -10.35 29.24
C GLY A 688 -7.24 -9.85 30.68
N GLY A 689 -8.25 -10.08 31.51
CA GLY A 689 -8.22 -9.73 32.94
C GLY A 689 -7.15 -10.50 33.73
N VAL A 690 -6.87 -11.77 33.39
CA VAL A 690 -5.78 -12.53 34.02
C VAL A 690 -4.41 -11.98 33.64
N ILE A 691 -4.23 -11.58 32.37
CA ILE A 691 -3.00 -10.93 31.90
C ILE A 691 -2.81 -9.58 32.60
N GLU A 692 -3.87 -8.78 32.71
CA GLU A 692 -3.86 -7.51 33.46
C GLU A 692 -3.42 -7.70 34.91
N GLN A 693 -4.02 -8.68 35.60
CA GLN A 693 -3.65 -9.04 36.96
C GLN A 693 -2.15 -9.41 37.07
N HIS A 694 -1.62 -10.11 36.07
CA HIS A 694 -0.21 -10.48 36.03
C HIS A 694 0.70 -9.27 35.76
N LEU A 695 0.34 -8.37 34.84
CA LEU A 695 1.09 -7.14 34.57
C LEU A 695 1.17 -6.24 35.81
N ILE A 696 0.08 -6.11 36.57
CA ILE A 696 0.08 -5.39 37.85
C ILE A 696 1.02 -6.05 38.84
N ARG A 697 0.96 -7.39 38.95
CA ARG A 697 1.76 -8.17 39.90
C ARG A 697 3.26 -7.99 39.72
N ILE A 698 3.72 -7.93 38.46
CA ILE A 698 5.14 -7.76 38.15
C ILE A 698 5.59 -6.29 38.13
N GLY A 699 4.68 -5.35 38.43
CA GLY A 699 4.95 -3.91 38.41
C GLY A 699 5.08 -3.33 37.00
N PHE A 700 4.53 -4.00 35.98
CA PHE A 700 4.55 -3.50 34.60
C PHE A 700 3.47 -2.44 34.35
N ILE A 701 2.34 -2.51 35.06
CA ILE A 701 1.32 -1.46 35.11
C ILE A 701 0.94 -1.17 36.57
N GLU A 702 0.56 0.08 36.87
CA GLU A 702 0.40 0.57 38.25
C GLU A 702 -0.91 0.12 38.94
N GLY A 703 -1.93 -0.28 38.17
CA GLY A 703 -3.23 -0.70 38.71
C GLY A 703 -4.23 -1.12 37.63
N GLU A 704 -5.39 -1.64 38.05
CA GLU A 704 -6.48 -2.06 37.14
C GLU A 704 -6.95 -0.85 36.32
N GLY A 705 -6.91 -0.94 34.99
CA GLY A 705 -7.25 0.17 34.08
C GLY A 705 -6.17 1.28 33.93
N MET A 706 -5.10 1.27 34.73
CA MET A 706 -4.04 2.29 34.69
C MET A 706 -2.94 1.87 33.72
N GLY A 707 -2.66 2.70 32.71
CA GLY A 707 -1.74 2.37 31.60
C GLY A 707 -2.44 1.87 30.32
N LEU A 708 -3.77 1.77 30.32
CA LEU A 708 -4.57 1.48 29.13
C LEU A 708 -4.98 2.80 28.43
N LYS A 709 -4.90 2.87 27.10
CA LYS A 709 -5.26 4.07 26.31
C LYS A 709 -6.77 4.32 26.23
N SER A 710 -7.57 3.30 26.52
CA SER A 710 -9.03 3.40 26.65
C SER A 710 -9.54 2.55 27.80
N ASP A 711 -10.45 3.10 28.62
CA ASP A 711 -11.13 2.35 29.68
C ASP A 711 -12.43 1.72 29.13
N PRO A 712 -12.51 0.38 28.98
CA PRO A 712 -13.67 -0.29 28.41
C PRO A 712 -14.93 -0.16 29.27
N GLN A 713 -14.83 0.30 30.53
CA GLN A 713 -16.00 0.48 31.39
C GLN A 713 -16.95 1.58 30.88
N LYS A 714 -16.48 2.52 30.04
CA LYS A 714 -17.30 3.63 29.54
C LYS A 714 -18.24 3.29 28.38
N GLN A 715 -18.17 2.10 27.78
CA GLN A 715 -19.07 1.71 26.69
C GLN A 715 -20.35 0.97 27.13
N VAL A 716 -20.62 0.86 28.44
CA VAL A 716 -21.85 0.20 28.93
C VAL A 716 -22.88 1.25 29.37
N VAL A 717 -23.51 1.95 28.42
CA VAL A 717 -24.78 2.65 28.67
C VAL A 717 -25.70 2.51 27.47
N ASN A 718 -26.57 1.49 27.51
CA ASN A 718 -27.99 1.57 27.16
C ASN A 718 -28.64 0.19 27.36
N LEU A 719 -28.87 -0.19 28.62
CA LEU A 719 -29.85 -1.20 28.97
C LEU A 719 -30.73 -0.61 30.07
N ASP A 720 -31.86 -0.06 29.63
CA ASP A 720 -32.91 0.44 30.51
C ASP A 720 -33.38 -0.63 31.51
N ASN A 721 -33.59 -0.16 32.73
CA ASN A 721 -34.00 -0.92 33.90
C ASN A 721 -35.36 -1.60 33.72
N ALA A 722 -35.35 -2.93 33.57
CA ALA A 722 -36.41 -3.82 34.04
C ALA A 722 -35.78 -5.19 34.38
N PRO A 723 -36.15 -5.86 35.49
CA PRO A 723 -35.62 -7.17 35.80
C PRO A 723 -36.13 -8.19 34.77
N ARG A 724 -35.30 -8.49 33.76
CA ARG A 724 -35.56 -9.57 32.80
C ARG A 724 -35.34 -10.91 33.51
N GLY A 725 -36.25 -11.87 33.28
CA GLY A 725 -36.20 -13.21 33.88
C GLY A 725 -34.93 -14.00 33.52
N LYS A 726 -34.85 -15.29 33.86
CA LYS A 726 -33.71 -16.12 33.42
C LYS A 726 -33.74 -16.32 31.91
N ALA A 727 -32.60 -16.16 31.24
CA ALA A 727 -32.47 -16.44 29.81
C ALA A 727 -32.67 -17.94 29.53
N CYS A 728 -33.31 -18.26 28.40
CA CYS A 728 -33.47 -19.62 27.92
C CYS A 728 -32.10 -20.18 27.50
N PRO A 729 -31.63 -21.32 28.07
CA PRO A 729 -30.32 -21.88 27.73
C PRO A 729 -30.23 -22.37 26.28
N SER A 730 -31.36 -22.59 25.62
CA SER A 730 -31.40 -23.04 24.22
C SER A 730 -31.39 -21.90 23.19
N CYS A 731 -31.96 -20.73 23.48
CA CYS A 731 -32.14 -19.66 22.47
C CYS A 731 -31.79 -18.24 22.97
N GLY A 732 -31.38 -18.07 24.23
CA GLY A 732 -30.98 -16.79 24.81
C GLY A 732 -32.13 -15.81 25.11
N GLN A 733 -33.36 -16.09 24.65
CA GLN A 733 -34.53 -15.24 24.93
C GLN A 733 -34.93 -15.29 26.41
N PHE A 734 -35.39 -14.16 26.95
CA PHE A 734 -35.77 -14.00 28.35
C PHE A 734 -37.24 -14.38 28.63
N ASP A 735 -37.74 -15.39 27.92
CA ASP A 735 -39.14 -15.83 27.92
C ASP A 735 -39.32 -17.19 28.62
N MET A 736 -38.50 -17.44 29.63
CA MET A 736 -38.58 -18.64 30.47
C MET A 736 -39.66 -18.46 31.53
N ARG A 737 -40.68 -19.32 31.50
CA ARG A 737 -41.82 -19.29 32.43
C ARG A 737 -42.10 -20.65 33.02
N MET A 738 -42.67 -20.69 34.22
CA MET A 738 -43.10 -21.93 34.85
C MET A 738 -44.44 -22.35 34.26
N VAL A 739 -44.47 -23.49 33.57
CA VAL A 739 -45.66 -24.11 33.00
C VAL A 739 -45.77 -25.51 33.60
N GLU A 740 -46.87 -25.79 34.29
CA GLU A 740 -47.14 -27.12 34.90
C GLU A 740 -46.01 -27.64 35.81
N GLY A 741 -45.34 -26.74 36.52
CA GLY A 741 -44.24 -27.10 37.43
C GLY A 741 -42.89 -27.30 36.74
N CYS A 742 -42.78 -27.08 35.43
CA CYS A 742 -41.53 -27.08 34.69
C CYS A 742 -41.20 -25.71 34.10
N MET A 743 -39.91 -25.38 34.01
CA MET A 743 -39.44 -24.16 33.34
C MET A 743 -39.40 -24.37 31.83
N THR A 744 -40.27 -23.65 31.10
CA THR A 744 -40.46 -23.77 29.66
C THR A 744 -40.31 -22.41 28.96
N CYS A 745 -39.60 -22.38 27.84
CA CYS A 745 -39.43 -21.19 27.01
C CYS A 745 -40.63 -20.97 26.10
N GLY A 746 -41.30 -19.82 26.20
CA GLY A 746 -42.40 -19.45 25.29
C GLY A 746 -41.96 -19.20 23.85
N SER A 747 -40.69 -18.84 23.65
CA SER A 747 -40.15 -18.46 22.33
C SER A 747 -39.63 -19.62 21.49
N CYS A 748 -39.05 -20.67 22.10
CA CYS A 748 -38.49 -21.80 21.36
C CYS A 748 -39.00 -23.18 21.81
N GLY A 749 -39.87 -23.25 22.83
CA GLY A 749 -40.43 -24.51 23.33
C GLY A 749 -39.50 -25.34 24.22
N HIS A 750 -38.28 -24.87 24.51
CA HIS A 750 -37.35 -25.58 25.39
C HIS A 750 -37.93 -25.80 26.80
N SER A 751 -37.97 -27.05 27.25
CA SER A 751 -38.41 -27.50 28.59
C SER A 751 -37.21 -27.99 29.40
N LYS A 752 -37.11 -27.56 30.66
CA LYS A 752 -36.04 -28.04 31.57
C LYS A 752 -36.24 -29.49 32.02
N CYS A 753 -37.42 -30.07 31.79
CA CYS A 753 -37.79 -31.40 32.28
C CYS A 753 -37.79 -32.46 31.17
N GLY A 754 -37.34 -32.11 29.96
CA GLY A 754 -37.47 -32.94 28.76
C GLY A 754 -38.48 -32.34 27.81
#